data_AF-A0A8J2RMW0-F1
#
_entry.id   AF-A0A8J2RMW0-F1
#
_cell.length_a   1.000
_cell.length_b   1.000
_cell.length_c   1.000
_cell.angle_alpha   90.00
_cell.angle_beta   90.00
_cell.angle_gamma   90.00
#
_symmetry.space_group_name_H-M   'P 1'
#
loop_
_entity.id
_entity.type
_entity.pdbx_description
1 polymer ?
#
loop_
_entity_poly.entity_id
_entity_poly.type
_entity_poly.pdbx_seq_one_letter_code
_entity_poly.pdbx_strand_id
1 'polypeptide(L)'
;MAIALCHEDLLFSGEQLKCQKKFTFSRGQYGSLQLGLWKGTKSEPEESVAVKRIKSNECLENWKDIIDDYVNGILSHTNVIRVVGFEDGIDDWRYFAIELSRATLEMYCTRQYEGPMPSDVQVLSQISSGIDYLHEKGYAHGQLNPHAILISQSHPVQMKVSDFGLYVGLITKGEQENEEDLTHPKYWTLYGSWSSTKENDSFRLINPTATVNGDVFAAGCILFYFLKRGLHLFGLDAKSILANITNNYPINLKRLHEGHFAFQSIKKMVGKPLNNGTQFLRVAAAHLRQVALKNDKRCGKEGYNASIFYGCSDQLYNCEHIQYAIRAGHVPVRGVNLGGWLVAENWINPKDPLWYGVPSEVSKGGEMHTIRYLGHEKGDARFQTHWNTFITEEDIATIARGSLNTVRVPIGWWILGYDNHDPPNRKEYKTFAPGGLYYLDRLVQEWAMKYNVAVLIDIHAAKGSQNGKGHSSPPDSEKLYWSQYPENIDNTIEVARFLAARYRYTPSFLGVGLLHEPTSVDVVKLKDYYIRAYDAVRKTGNDCILVTSPILWEQNAGTSSHWENFMPSPTYTNMWHDWHKYLIWGFEDKTANWIMTEGVALIAADIAKWTGAPLIMGEWSLTSGSLGSGATFTDVTLKQYANNMINTMNAMKIGWIMWTWKQEVGNPRPDGQGGWSMKDLIRDCIMDPKMWDSSSTLCL
;
A
#
# COMPACT_ATOMS: atom_id res chain seq x y z
N MET A 1 12.78 -7.55 -16.90
CA MET A 1 14.04 -8.32 -17.00
C MET A 1 14.00 -9.04 -18.35
N ALA A 2 14.90 -8.76 -19.28
CA ALA A 2 14.97 -9.50 -20.54
C ALA A 2 15.65 -10.85 -20.27
N ILE A 3 14.89 -11.94 -20.38
CA ILE A 3 15.40 -13.30 -20.15
C ILE A 3 15.98 -13.79 -21.48
N ALA A 4 17.30 -13.91 -21.57
CA ALA A 4 17.93 -14.62 -22.69
C ALA A 4 17.69 -16.13 -22.52
N LEU A 5 16.99 -16.76 -23.48
CA LEU A 5 16.70 -18.20 -23.45
C LEU A 5 17.81 -18.98 -24.17
N CYS A 6 18.42 -19.95 -23.48
CA CYS A 6 19.30 -20.94 -24.09
C CYS A 6 18.47 -22.08 -24.71
N HIS A 7 18.82 -22.57 -25.90
CA HIS A 7 18.02 -23.54 -26.67
C HIS A 7 17.81 -24.90 -25.96
N GLU A 8 18.68 -25.27 -25.02
CA GLU A 8 18.63 -26.58 -24.32
C GLU A 8 17.57 -26.65 -23.20
N ASP A 9 16.99 -25.52 -22.76
CA ASP A 9 16.04 -25.44 -21.65
C ASP A 9 14.56 -25.26 -22.08
N LEU A 10 14.24 -25.40 -23.37
CA LEU A 10 12.88 -25.21 -23.90
C LEU A 10 12.03 -26.50 -23.88
N LEU A 11 10.77 -26.38 -23.45
CA LEU A 11 9.74 -27.44 -23.58
C LEU A 11 9.15 -27.41 -24.98
N PHE A 12 8.88 -26.23 -25.51
CA PHE A 12 8.31 -26.02 -26.84
C PHE A 12 8.96 -24.79 -27.48
N SER A 13 9.20 -24.83 -28.79
CA SER A 13 9.70 -23.71 -29.57
C SER A 13 8.97 -23.72 -30.92
N GLY A 14 7.90 -22.94 -30.98
CA GLY A 14 7.09 -22.71 -32.17
C GLY A 14 7.56 -21.51 -32.99
N GLU A 15 6.71 -21.06 -33.92
CA GLU A 15 6.97 -19.91 -34.79
C GLU A 15 6.96 -18.58 -34.03
N GLN A 16 6.02 -18.44 -33.09
CA GLN A 16 5.77 -17.26 -32.26
C GLN A 16 6.07 -17.51 -30.78
N LEU A 17 6.02 -18.75 -30.29
CA LEU A 17 6.09 -19.08 -28.87
C LEU A 17 7.33 -19.90 -28.52
N LYS A 18 8.10 -19.44 -27.54
CA LYS A 18 9.14 -20.21 -26.86
C LYS A 18 8.70 -20.49 -25.43
N CYS A 19 8.61 -21.76 -25.03
CA CYS A 19 8.16 -22.20 -23.71
C CYS A 19 9.28 -22.92 -22.95
N GLN A 20 9.47 -22.64 -21.65
CA GLN A 20 10.55 -23.22 -20.84
C GLN A 20 10.20 -24.56 -20.18
N LYS A 21 11.19 -25.46 -20.01
CA LYS A 21 11.06 -26.73 -19.26
C LYS A 21 11.01 -26.56 -17.74
N LYS A 22 11.82 -25.65 -17.17
CA LYS A 22 12.18 -25.64 -15.73
C LYS A 22 11.38 -24.70 -14.83
N PHE A 23 10.43 -23.94 -15.35
CA PHE A 23 9.62 -23.03 -14.52
C PHE A 23 8.16 -23.50 -14.50
N THR A 24 7.74 -24.10 -13.38
CA THR A 24 6.34 -24.44 -13.13
C THR A 24 5.81 -23.48 -12.07
N PHE A 25 4.84 -22.64 -12.44
CA PHE A 25 4.26 -21.64 -11.54
C PHE A 25 3.35 -22.26 -10.45
N SER A 26 2.84 -23.49 -10.64
CA SER A 26 2.00 -24.19 -9.67
C SER A 26 1.98 -25.70 -9.92
N ARG A 27 2.05 -26.51 -8.86
CA ARG A 27 1.70 -27.94 -8.90
C ARG A 27 0.25 -28.08 -8.41
N GLY A 28 -0.65 -28.43 -9.32
CA GLY A 28 -2.06 -28.71 -9.07
C GLY A 28 -2.69 -29.38 -10.28
N GLN A 29 -3.85 -30.02 -10.12
CA GLN A 29 -4.49 -30.97 -11.04
C GLN A 29 -4.89 -30.41 -12.45
N TYR A 30 -4.47 -29.17 -12.78
CA TYR A 30 -4.71 -28.49 -14.06
C TYR A 30 -3.42 -28.03 -14.74
N GLY A 31 -2.42 -28.91 -14.80
CA GLY A 31 -1.23 -28.72 -15.63
C GLY A 31 -0.28 -27.63 -15.13
N SER A 32 1.02 -27.91 -15.18
CA SER A 32 2.07 -26.94 -14.92
C SER A 32 1.96 -25.74 -15.88
N LEU A 33 1.57 -24.55 -15.40
CA LEU A 33 1.76 -23.31 -16.15
C LEU A 33 3.26 -23.03 -16.29
N GLN A 34 3.70 -22.79 -17.52
CA GLN A 34 5.11 -22.56 -17.84
C GLN A 34 5.35 -21.12 -18.25
N LEU A 35 6.56 -20.63 -18.00
CA LEU A 35 6.98 -19.32 -18.50
C LEU A 35 7.36 -19.43 -19.98
N GLY A 36 6.88 -18.48 -20.80
CA GLY A 36 7.23 -18.39 -22.20
C GLY A 36 7.49 -16.97 -22.68
N LEU A 37 8.00 -16.86 -23.91
CA LEU A 37 8.13 -15.63 -24.67
C LEU A 37 7.29 -15.75 -25.95
N TRP A 38 6.41 -14.78 -26.17
CA TRP A 38 5.58 -14.66 -27.36
C TRP A 38 6.14 -13.58 -28.28
N LYS A 39 6.34 -13.91 -29.54
CA LYS A 39 6.84 -13.03 -30.58
C LYS A 39 5.65 -12.56 -31.42
N GLY A 40 5.33 -11.27 -31.30
CA GLY A 40 4.32 -10.62 -32.12
C GLY A 40 4.72 -10.54 -33.60
N THR A 41 4.00 -9.72 -34.37
CA THR A 41 4.36 -9.47 -35.78
C THR A 41 5.73 -8.77 -35.88
N LYS A 42 6.36 -8.75 -37.06
CA LYS A 42 7.80 -8.44 -37.30
C LYS A 42 8.36 -7.11 -36.73
N SER A 43 7.57 -6.28 -36.05
CA SER A 43 7.95 -4.98 -35.46
C SER A 43 7.78 -4.86 -33.95
N GLU A 44 7.26 -5.88 -33.25
CA GLU A 44 6.99 -5.81 -31.80
C GLU A 44 8.04 -6.56 -30.95
N PRO A 45 8.40 -6.04 -29.76
CA PRO A 45 9.29 -6.74 -28.83
C PRO A 45 8.64 -8.04 -28.33
N GLU A 46 9.46 -9.06 -28.02
CA GLU A 46 8.98 -10.32 -27.44
C GLU A 46 8.30 -10.05 -26.08
N GLU A 47 7.07 -10.54 -25.91
CA GLU A 47 6.28 -10.40 -24.69
C GLU A 47 6.48 -11.63 -23.77
N SER A 48 6.65 -11.42 -22.47
CA SER A 48 6.66 -12.52 -21.49
C SER A 48 5.24 -12.98 -21.18
N VAL A 49 4.98 -14.28 -21.32
CA VAL A 49 3.65 -14.89 -21.22
C VAL A 49 3.67 -16.09 -20.27
N ALA A 50 2.52 -16.39 -19.68
CA ALA A 50 2.27 -17.71 -19.11
C ALA A 50 1.75 -18.63 -20.23
N VAL A 51 2.20 -19.87 -20.23
CA VAL A 51 1.86 -20.88 -21.25
C VAL A 51 1.07 -21.99 -20.59
N LYS A 52 -0.17 -22.17 -21.06
CA LYS A 52 -1.02 -23.30 -20.70
C LYS A 52 -1.02 -24.29 -21.86
N ARG A 53 -0.82 -25.58 -21.57
CA ARG A 53 -0.90 -26.64 -22.58
C ARG A 53 -2.10 -27.55 -22.38
N ILE A 54 -2.74 -27.95 -23.46
CA ILE A 54 -3.93 -28.83 -23.47
C ILE A 54 -3.73 -29.86 -24.57
N LYS A 55 -4.10 -31.12 -24.34
CA LYS A 55 -4.04 -32.11 -25.41
C LYS A 55 -5.10 -31.81 -26.47
N SER A 56 -4.76 -32.05 -27.72
CA SER A 56 -5.58 -31.76 -28.88
C SER A 56 -6.96 -32.44 -28.83
N ASN A 57 -7.03 -33.63 -28.24
CA ASN A 57 -8.26 -34.40 -28.04
C ASN A 57 -9.07 -34.00 -26.79
N GLU A 58 -8.49 -33.20 -25.90
CA GLU A 58 -9.16 -32.63 -24.73
C GLU A 58 -9.74 -31.24 -25.04
N CYS A 59 -9.26 -30.57 -26.08
CA CYS A 59 -9.83 -29.31 -26.53
C CYS A 59 -11.25 -29.48 -27.07
N LEU A 60 -12.10 -28.50 -26.80
CA LEU A 60 -13.47 -28.44 -27.31
C LEU A 60 -13.52 -28.17 -28.80
N GLU A 61 -14.52 -28.68 -29.53
CA GLU A 61 -14.57 -28.55 -31.00
C GLU A 61 -14.48 -27.11 -31.51
N ASN A 62 -15.11 -26.16 -30.82
CA ASN A 62 -15.16 -24.74 -31.20
C ASN A 62 -14.09 -23.86 -30.51
N TRP A 63 -13.03 -24.46 -29.96
CA TRP A 63 -12.00 -23.73 -29.21
C TRP A 63 -11.35 -22.59 -30.01
N LYS A 64 -11.18 -22.75 -31.33
CA LYS A 64 -10.55 -21.74 -32.20
C LYS A 64 -11.37 -20.46 -32.25
N ASP A 65 -12.68 -20.57 -32.43
CA ASP A 65 -13.59 -19.43 -32.45
C ASP A 65 -13.53 -18.64 -31.12
N ILE A 66 -13.40 -19.35 -30.00
CA ILE A 66 -13.26 -18.74 -28.67
C ILE A 66 -11.95 -17.95 -28.58
N ILE A 67 -10.84 -18.56 -29.01
CA ILE A 67 -9.52 -17.91 -28.98
C ILE A 67 -9.47 -16.71 -29.92
N ASP A 68 -10.06 -16.83 -31.11
CA ASP A 68 -10.15 -15.72 -32.07
C ASP A 68 -10.93 -14.55 -31.46
N ASP A 69 -12.01 -14.80 -30.72
CA ASP A 69 -12.72 -13.75 -30.00
C ASP A 69 -11.85 -13.08 -28.91
N TYR A 70 -10.97 -13.82 -28.24
CA TYR A 70 -10.01 -13.22 -27.30
C TYR A 70 -8.93 -12.39 -28.01
N VAL A 71 -8.27 -12.98 -29.01
CA VAL A 71 -7.13 -12.37 -29.71
C VAL A 71 -7.56 -11.14 -30.50
N ASN A 72 -8.75 -11.16 -31.11
CA ASN A 72 -9.32 -10.02 -31.83
C ASN A 72 -9.94 -8.96 -30.90
N GLY A 73 -9.85 -9.12 -29.57
CA GLY A 73 -10.35 -8.16 -28.59
C GLY A 73 -11.87 -8.12 -28.41
N ILE A 74 -12.60 -9.09 -28.97
CA ILE A 74 -14.06 -9.25 -28.75
C ILE A 74 -14.33 -9.60 -27.28
N LEU A 75 -13.49 -10.46 -26.71
CA LEU A 75 -13.46 -10.81 -25.29
C LEU A 75 -12.34 -10.04 -24.57
N SER A 76 -12.55 -8.73 -24.45
CA SER A 76 -11.64 -7.81 -23.76
C SER A 76 -12.36 -7.15 -22.58
N HIS A 77 -11.91 -7.48 -21.36
CA HIS A 77 -12.42 -6.90 -20.13
C HIS A 77 -11.34 -6.96 -19.05
N THR A 78 -11.26 -5.93 -18.21
CA THR A 78 -10.25 -5.79 -17.14
C THR A 78 -10.16 -7.02 -16.22
N ASN A 79 -11.30 -7.62 -15.87
CA ASN A 79 -11.40 -8.80 -15.00
C ASN A 79 -11.55 -10.13 -15.74
N VAL A 80 -11.21 -10.17 -17.03
CA VAL A 80 -11.03 -11.40 -17.80
C VAL A 80 -9.57 -11.44 -18.23
N ILE A 81 -8.92 -12.60 -18.12
CA ILE A 81 -7.51 -12.73 -18.51
C ILE A 81 -7.35 -12.56 -20.02
N ARG A 82 -6.27 -11.92 -20.44
CA ARG A 82 -5.94 -11.75 -21.85
C ARG A 82 -5.26 -13.00 -22.40
N VAL A 83 -5.77 -13.50 -23.53
CA VAL A 83 -5.08 -14.47 -24.38
C VAL A 83 -4.27 -13.70 -25.42
N VAL A 84 -2.99 -14.03 -25.54
CA VAL A 84 -2.07 -13.43 -26.51
C VAL A 84 -2.14 -14.18 -27.84
N GLY A 85 -2.25 -15.51 -27.78
CA GLY A 85 -2.34 -16.36 -28.96
C GLY A 85 -2.20 -17.84 -28.60
N PHE A 86 -2.05 -18.68 -29.61
CA PHE A 86 -1.83 -20.11 -29.45
C PHE A 86 -0.92 -20.67 -30.55
N GLU A 87 -0.32 -21.83 -30.28
CA GLU A 87 0.33 -22.66 -31.29
C GLU A 87 0.08 -24.15 -31.04
N ASP A 88 -0.11 -24.90 -32.12
CA ASP A 88 -0.07 -26.36 -32.10
C ASP A 88 1.40 -26.80 -31.96
N GLY A 89 1.68 -27.75 -31.07
CA GLY A 89 3.02 -28.28 -30.83
C GLY A 89 3.14 -29.79 -31.05
N ILE A 90 4.24 -30.35 -30.57
CA ILE A 90 4.61 -31.76 -30.77
C ILE A 90 3.75 -32.67 -29.86
N ASP A 91 3.50 -33.91 -30.28
CA ASP A 91 2.76 -34.96 -29.53
C ASP A 91 1.32 -34.59 -29.16
N ASP A 92 0.58 -34.00 -30.10
CA ASP A 92 -0.83 -33.60 -29.93
C ASP A 92 -1.05 -32.63 -28.75
N TRP A 93 -0.07 -31.77 -28.44
CA TRP A 93 -0.25 -30.68 -27.47
C TRP A 93 -0.51 -29.35 -28.15
N ARG A 94 -1.44 -28.58 -27.61
CA ARG A 94 -1.71 -27.19 -27.96
C ARG A 94 -1.26 -26.26 -26.85
N TYR A 95 -0.58 -25.18 -27.20
CA TYR A 95 0.01 -24.22 -26.28
C TYR A 95 -0.68 -22.87 -26.42
N PHE A 96 -1.30 -22.40 -25.34
CA PHE A 96 -1.98 -21.12 -25.26
C PHE A 96 -1.13 -20.14 -24.46
N ALA A 97 -0.80 -19.01 -25.09
CA ALA A 97 -0.06 -17.92 -24.48
C ALA A 97 -1.05 -16.93 -23.86
N ILE A 98 -0.90 -16.67 -22.57
CA ILE A 98 -1.78 -15.80 -21.78
C ILE A 98 -0.95 -14.80 -20.98
N GLU A 99 -1.55 -13.70 -20.56
CA GLU A 99 -0.83 -12.72 -19.73
C GLU A 99 -0.36 -13.33 -18.40
N LEU A 100 0.76 -12.81 -17.88
CA LEU A 100 1.33 -13.30 -16.63
C LEU A 100 0.48 -12.90 -15.42
N SER A 101 0.32 -13.85 -14.50
CA SER A 101 -0.37 -13.67 -13.21
C SER A 101 0.56 -14.04 -12.05
N ARG A 102 0.31 -13.49 -10.86
CA ARG A 102 1.11 -13.75 -9.65
C ARG A 102 0.75 -15.07 -8.98
N ALA A 103 -0.54 -15.37 -8.90
CA ALA A 103 -1.08 -16.51 -8.18
C ALA A 103 -2.54 -16.78 -8.56
N THR A 104 -3.10 -17.89 -8.09
CA THR A 104 -4.53 -18.19 -8.13
C THR A 104 -5.21 -17.74 -6.82
N LEU A 105 -6.54 -17.64 -6.84
CA LEU A 105 -7.34 -17.42 -5.64
C LEU A 105 -7.22 -18.60 -4.66
N GLU A 106 -7.06 -19.83 -5.16
CA GLU A 106 -6.76 -20.99 -4.34
C GLU A 106 -5.49 -20.79 -3.52
N MET A 107 -4.37 -20.43 -4.18
CA MET A 107 -3.08 -20.21 -3.52
C MET A 107 -3.19 -19.14 -2.43
N TYR A 108 -3.99 -18.09 -2.65
CA TYR A 108 -4.26 -17.09 -1.62
C TYR A 108 -5.05 -17.64 -0.43
N CYS A 109 -6.05 -18.48 -0.69
CA CYS A 109 -6.90 -19.06 0.35
C CYS A 109 -6.19 -20.16 1.15
N THR A 110 -5.31 -20.93 0.51
CA THR A 110 -4.47 -21.97 1.13
C THR A 110 -3.13 -21.45 1.64
N ARG A 111 -2.93 -20.13 1.62
CA ARG A 111 -1.73 -19.42 2.12
C ARG A 111 -0.42 -19.74 1.39
N GLN A 112 -0.51 -20.25 0.17
CA GLN A 112 0.64 -20.38 -0.74
C GLN A 112 1.02 -19.04 -1.40
N TYR A 113 0.09 -18.07 -1.42
CA TYR A 113 0.33 -16.69 -1.88
C TYR A 113 -0.07 -15.67 -0.80
N GLU A 114 0.88 -14.82 -0.39
CA GLU A 114 0.69 -13.76 0.62
C GLU A 114 0.95 -12.35 0.07
N GLY A 115 0.97 -12.21 -1.26
CA GLY A 115 1.20 -10.93 -1.93
C GLY A 115 -0.02 -9.98 -1.89
N PRO A 116 0.07 -8.81 -2.54
CA PRO A 116 -1.00 -7.81 -2.53
C PRO A 116 -2.30 -8.35 -3.13
N MET A 117 -3.43 -7.88 -2.60
CA MET A 117 -4.79 -8.20 -3.02
C MET A 117 -5.69 -6.96 -2.94
N PRO A 118 -6.71 -6.84 -3.81
CA PRO A 118 -7.75 -5.82 -3.65
C PRO A 118 -8.51 -5.99 -2.33
N SER A 119 -9.28 -4.99 -1.92
CA SER A 119 -10.20 -5.13 -0.77
C SER A 119 -11.23 -6.24 -1.01
N ASP A 120 -11.79 -6.82 0.05
CA ASP A 120 -12.76 -7.92 -0.08
C ASP A 120 -13.94 -7.57 -0.99
N VAL A 121 -14.44 -6.32 -0.93
CA VAL A 121 -15.52 -5.84 -1.79
C VAL A 121 -15.07 -5.76 -3.25
N GLN A 122 -13.86 -5.29 -3.51
CA GLN A 122 -13.30 -5.21 -4.86
C GLN A 122 -13.00 -6.60 -5.43
N VAL A 123 -12.45 -7.54 -4.64
CA VAL A 123 -12.25 -8.92 -5.08
C VAL A 123 -13.57 -9.53 -5.51
N LEU A 124 -14.59 -9.44 -4.64
CA LEU A 124 -15.92 -9.95 -4.94
C LEU A 124 -16.51 -9.29 -6.19
N SER A 125 -16.43 -7.96 -6.27
CA SER A 125 -16.96 -7.19 -7.40
C SER A 125 -16.26 -7.50 -8.72
N GLN A 126 -14.94 -7.63 -8.72
CA GLN A 126 -14.13 -7.90 -9.91
C GLN A 126 -14.36 -9.31 -10.43
N ILE A 127 -14.40 -10.32 -9.55
CA ILE A 127 -14.74 -11.70 -9.94
C ILE A 127 -16.14 -11.74 -10.56
N SER A 128 -17.15 -11.17 -9.88
CA SER A 128 -18.51 -11.14 -10.42
C SER A 128 -18.60 -10.35 -11.74
N SER A 129 -17.84 -9.27 -11.88
CA SER A 129 -17.79 -8.46 -13.10
C SER A 129 -17.23 -9.22 -14.30
N GLY A 130 -16.16 -9.99 -14.10
CA GLY A 130 -15.56 -10.78 -15.18
C GLY A 130 -16.53 -11.86 -15.68
N ILE A 131 -17.23 -12.53 -14.76
CA ILE A 131 -18.18 -13.59 -15.10
C ILE A 131 -19.44 -13.01 -15.79
N ASP A 132 -20.00 -11.92 -15.26
CA ASP A 132 -21.17 -11.24 -15.87
C ASP A 132 -20.85 -10.73 -17.28
N TYR A 133 -19.64 -10.21 -17.51
CA TYR A 133 -19.18 -9.81 -18.83
C TYR A 133 -19.15 -10.99 -19.82
N LEU A 134 -18.63 -12.16 -19.41
CA LEU A 134 -18.63 -13.35 -20.26
C LEU A 134 -20.07 -13.77 -20.61
N HIS A 135 -20.97 -13.74 -19.62
CA HIS A 135 -22.39 -14.02 -19.84
C HIS A 135 -23.02 -13.00 -20.79
N GLU A 136 -22.70 -11.71 -20.69
CA GLU A 136 -23.16 -10.67 -21.64
C GLU A 136 -22.69 -10.91 -23.08
N LYS A 137 -21.51 -11.50 -23.25
CA LYS A 137 -20.95 -11.86 -24.55
C LYS A 137 -21.45 -13.21 -25.07
N GLY A 138 -22.36 -13.87 -24.36
CA GLY A 138 -22.96 -15.13 -24.79
C GLY A 138 -22.14 -16.37 -24.43
N TYR A 139 -21.20 -16.26 -23.49
CA TYR A 139 -20.31 -17.34 -23.05
C TYR A 139 -20.69 -17.83 -21.65
N ALA A 140 -20.85 -19.15 -21.47
CA ALA A 140 -20.88 -19.80 -20.16
C ALA A 140 -19.54 -20.50 -19.91
N HIS A 141 -18.89 -20.20 -18.79
CA HIS A 141 -17.55 -20.69 -18.46
C HIS A 141 -17.53 -22.20 -18.16
N GLY A 142 -18.50 -22.69 -17.39
CA GLY A 142 -18.76 -24.13 -17.19
C GLY A 142 -17.80 -24.87 -16.25
N GLN A 143 -16.65 -24.28 -15.91
CA GLN A 143 -15.65 -24.87 -15.01
C GLN A 143 -15.11 -23.90 -13.95
N LEU A 144 -15.91 -22.91 -13.53
CA LEU A 144 -15.46 -21.93 -12.55
C LEU A 144 -15.09 -22.59 -11.22
N ASN A 145 -13.87 -22.32 -10.76
CA ASN A 145 -13.34 -22.80 -9.50
C ASN A 145 -12.23 -21.83 -9.02
N PRO A 146 -11.70 -21.97 -7.78
CA PRO A 146 -10.66 -21.07 -7.27
C PRO A 146 -9.33 -21.04 -8.05
N HIS A 147 -8.98 -22.06 -8.85
CA HIS A 147 -7.81 -22.02 -9.74
C HIS A 147 -8.06 -21.16 -10.99
N ALA A 148 -9.31 -21.10 -11.46
CA ALA A 148 -9.72 -20.30 -12.61
C ALA A 148 -9.75 -18.79 -12.31
N ILE A 149 -9.55 -18.37 -11.05
CA ILE A 149 -9.47 -16.97 -10.68
C ILE A 149 -8.01 -16.60 -10.42
N LEU A 150 -7.46 -15.75 -11.29
CA LEU A 150 -6.07 -15.32 -11.26
C LEU A 150 -5.90 -13.94 -10.61
N ILE A 151 -4.76 -13.75 -9.96
CA ILE A 151 -4.32 -12.51 -9.34
C ILE A 151 -3.29 -11.89 -10.28
N SER A 152 -3.61 -10.73 -10.87
CA SER A 152 -2.77 -10.11 -11.89
C SER A 152 -1.40 -9.65 -11.36
N GLN A 153 -0.45 -9.44 -12.27
CA GLN A 153 0.82 -8.78 -11.96
C GLN A 153 0.73 -7.25 -11.93
N SER A 154 -0.35 -6.69 -12.51
CA SER A 154 -0.58 -5.24 -12.62
C SER A 154 -0.69 -4.55 -11.27
N HIS A 155 -0.47 -3.23 -11.27
CA HIS A 155 -0.82 -2.33 -10.17
C HIS A 155 -1.80 -1.28 -10.71
N PRO A 156 -3.05 -1.21 -10.19
CA PRO A 156 -3.63 -2.06 -9.14
C PRO A 156 -3.63 -3.54 -9.49
N VAL A 157 -3.52 -4.37 -8.44
CA VAL A 157 -3.78 -5.81 -8.54
C VAL A 157 -5.25 -6.00 -8.90
N GLN A 158 -5.51 -6.91 -9.82
CA GLN A 158 -6.85 -7.19 -10.33
C GLN A 158 -7.12 -8.69 -10.28
N MET A 159 -8.38 -9.03 -10.02
CA MET A 159 -8.89 -10.38 -10.18
C MET A 159 -9.26 -10.61 -11.63
N LYS A 160 -8.79 -11.72 -12.20
CA LYS A 160 -9.00 -12.08 -13.60
C LYS A 160 -9.61 -13.48 -13.70
N VAL A 161 -10.76 -13.57 -14.35
CA VAL A 161 -11.41 -14.85 -14.67
C VAL A 161 -10.67 -15.48 -15.84
N SER A 162 -10.13 -16.67 -15.62
CA SER A 162 -9.31 -17.49 -16.50
C SER A 162 -9.93 -18.84 -16.76
N ASP A 163 -9.22 -19.67 -17.52
CA ASP A 163 -9.59 -21.01 -17.96
C ASP A 163 -10.64 -21.11 -19.07
N PHE A 164 -11.01 -19.98 -19.69
CA PHE A 164 -11.45 -19.76 -21.09
C PHE A 164 -12.43 -20.76 -21.76
N GLY A 165 -12.93 -21.77 -21.07
CA GLY A 165 -13.75 -22.83 -21.65
C GLY A 165 -13.06 -23.62 -22.79
N LEU A 166 -11.75 -23.84 -22.76
CA LEU A 166 -11.03 -24.43 -23.91
C LEU A 166 -10.98 -25.96 -23.97
N TYR A 167 -11.34 -26.65 -22.88
CA TYR A 167 -11.21 -28.10 -22.79
C TYR A 167 -12.43 -28.74 -22.14
N VAL A 168 -12.71 -29.98 -22.55
CA VAL A 168 -13.69 -30.84 -21.89
C VAL A 168 -12.99 -31.39 -20.66
N GLY A 169 -13.49 -31.09 -19.46
CA GLY A 169 -13.07 -31.79 -18.24
C GLY A 169 -13.55 -33.24 -18.28
N LEU A 170 -12.98 -34.07 -19.16
CA LEU A 170 -13.24 -35.49 -19.20
C LEU A 170 -12.42 -36.15 -18.09
N ILE A 171 -13.18 -36.80 -17.20
CA ILE A 171 -12.74 -37.82 -16.27
C ILE A 171 -11.72 -38.72 -16.99
N THR A 172 -10.44 -38.63 -16.61
CA THR A 172 -9.50 -39.70 -16.90
C THR A 172 -9.98 -40.91 -16.09
N LYS A 173 -10.53 -41.91 -16.78
CA LYS A 173 -10.79 -43.23 -16.20
C LYS A 173 -9.47 -43.76 -15.63
N GLY A 174 -9.25 -43.62 -14.33
CA GLY A 174 -8.09 -44.21 -13.67
C GLY A 174 -7.51 -43.45 -12.47
N GLU A 175 -7.88 -42.19 -12.21
CA GLU A 175 -7.41 -41.51 -10.99
C GLU A 175 -8.22 -41.99 -9.77
N GLN A 176 -7.52 -42.58 -8.80
CA GLN A 176 -8.10 -42.90 -7.49
C GLN A 176 -8.51 -41.59 -6.82
N GLU A 177 -9.80 -41.48 -6.47
CA GLU A 177 -10.35 -40.34 -5.76
C GLU A 177 -9.74 -40.31 -4.35
N ASN A 178 -8.82 -39.38 -4.10
CA ASN A 178 -8.34 -39.11 -2.75
C ASN A 178 -9.45 -38.39 -1.97
N GLU A 179 -9.88 -38.96 -0.86
CA GLU A 179 -11.06 -38.56 -0.08
C GLU A 179 -10.93 -37.22 0.69
N GLU A 180 -9.83 -36.46 0.54
CA GLU A 180 -9.58 -35.25 1.34
C GLU A 180 -9.87 -33.90 0.64
N ASP A 181 -10.22 -33.85 -0.65
CA ASP A 181 -10.12 -32.59 -1.39
C ASP A 181 -11.43 -31.79 -1.56
N LEU A 182 -11.51 -30.70 -0.79
CA LEU A 182 -12.55 -29.67 -0.84
C LEU A 182 -12.63 -28.88 -2.16
N THR A 183 -11.66 -29.04 -3.05
CA THR A 183 -11.42 -28.13 -4.18
C THR A 183 -11.82 -28.68 -5.55
N HIS A 184 -12.23 -29.95 -5.66
CA HIS A 184 -12.39 -30.57 -6.98
C HIS A 184 -13.42 -29.80 -7.86
N PRO A 185 -12.99 -29.24 -9.02
CA PRO A 185 -13.82 -28.33 -9.82
C PRO A 185 -15.17 -28.87 -10.26
N LYS A 186 -15.25 -30.19 -10.47
CA LYS A 186 -16.50 -30.89 -10.80
C LYS A 186 -17.67 -30.57 -9.87
N TYR A 187 -17.47 -30.17 -8.62
CA TYR A 187 -18.55 -29.87 -7.67
C TYR A 187 -19.01 -28.41 -7.64
N TRP A 188 -18.21 -27.49 -8.18
CA TRP A 188 -18.49 -26.04 -8.10
C TRP A 188 -19.61 -25.63 -9.05
N THR A 189 -19.86 -26.40 -10.12
CA THR A 189 -20.83 -26.07 -11.18
C THR A 189 -22.04 -27.00 -11.23
N LEU A 190 -22.20 -27.95 -10.28
CA LEU A 190 -23.19 -29.04 -10.37
C LEU A 190 -24.65 -28.65 -10.18
N TYR A 191 -24.95 -27.51 -9.60
CA TYR A 191 -26.33 -27.17 -9.23
C TYR A 191 -27.29 -27.04 -10.43
N GLY A 192 -26.80 -26.52 -11.56
CA GLY A 192 -27.57 -26.37 -12.81
C GLY A 192 -27.71 -27.64 -13.64
N SER A 193 -26.87 -28.66 -13.41
CA SER A 193 -26.90 -29.93 -14.14
C SER A 193 -28.12 -30.81 -13.77
N TRP A 194 -28.85 -30.47 -12.70
CA TRP A 194 -30.01 -31.22 -12.22
C TRP A 194 -31.37 -30.69 -12.70
N SER A 195 -31.43 -29.46 -13.21
CA SER A 195 -32.62 -28.93 -13.86
C SER A 195 -32.44 -29.05 -15.36
N SER A 196 -32.82 -30.20 -15.93
CA SER A 196 -32.81 -30.45 -17.37
C SER A 196 -33.91 -29.64 -18.08
N THR A 197 -33.83 -28.33 -18.03
CA THR A 197 -34.63 -27.45 -18.89
C THR A 197 -33.69 -26.85 -19.91
N LYS A 198 -33.93 -27.20 -21.17
CA LYS A 198 -33.33 -26.58 -22.35
C LYS A 198 -33.48 -25.06 -22.24
N GLU A 199 -32.48 -24.35 -21.74
CA GLU A 199 -32.48 -22.89 -21.68
C GLU A 199 -31.55 -22.31 -22.76
N ASN A 200 -32.20 -21.60 -23.69
CA ASN A 200 -31.73 -20.61 -24.66
C ASN A 200 -30.66 -21.00 -25.70
N ASP A 201 -31.13 -21.20 -26.93
CA ASP A 201 -30.37 -21.29 -28.20
C ASP A 201 -29.52 -20.04 -28.54
N SER A 202 -29.48 -19.01 -27.67
CA SER A 202 -28.77 -17.74 -27.93
C SER A 202 -27.35 -17.68 -27.35
N PHE A 203 -26.90 -18.70 -26.60
CA PHE A 203 -25.55 -18.78 -26.04
C PHE A 203 -24.71 -19.79 -26.83
N ARG A 204 -23.43 -19.46 -27.11
CA ARG A 204 -22.49 -20.43 -27.68
C ARG A 204 -22.18 -21.45 -26.59
N LEU A 205 -22.87 -22.60 -26.59
CA LEU A 205 -22.71 -23.63 -25.57
C LEU A 205 -21.36 -24.33 -25.76
N ILE A 206 -20.41 -23.99 -24.89
CA ILE A 206 -19.01 -24.43 -24.92
C ILE A 206 -18.85 -25.87 -24.40
N ASN A 207 -19.82 -26.40 -23.65
CA ASN A 207 -19.88 -27.78 -23.19
C ASN A 207 -21.37 -28.14 -23.07
N PRO A 208 -21.83 -29.34 -23.49
CA PRO A 208 -23.24 -29.73 -23.38
C PRO A 208 -23.81 -29.67 -21.94
N THR A 209 -22.97 -29.58 -20.91
CA THR A 209 -23.39 -29.44 -19.51
C THR A 209 -23.13 -28.06 -18.89
N ALA A 210 -22.47 -27.13 -19.60
CA ALA A 210 -22.21 -25.79 -19.08
C ALA A 210 -23.50 -24.95 -19.12
N THR A 211 -23.81 -24.29 -18.00
CA THR A 211 -24.98 -23.41 -17.91
C THR A 211 -24.60 -22.12 -17.20
N VAL A 212 -25.24 -21.02 -17.60
CA VAL A 212 -25.13 -19.72 -16.92
C VAL A 212 -25.51 -19.86 -15.43
N ASN A 213 -26.55 -20.63 -15.15
CA ASN A 213 -26.98 -20.93 -13.77
C ASN A 213 -25.89 -21.68 -12.98
N GLY A 214 -25.18 -22.61 -13.62
CA GLY A 214 -24.04 -23.31 -13.04
C GLY A 214 -22.88 -22.38 -12.69
N ASP A 215 -22.57 -21.42 -13.56
CA ASP A 215 -21.54 -20.40 -13.28
C ASP A 215 -21.93 -19.46 -12.14
N VAL A 216 -23.19 -19.03 -12.09
CA VAL A 216 -23.71 -18.15 -11.02
C VAL A 216 -23.60 -18.86 -9.66
N PHE A 217 -23.97 -20.14 -9.63
CA PHE A 217 -23.82 -20.97 -8.44
C PHE A 217 -22.36 -21.13 -8.02
N ALA A 218 -21.47 -21.42 -8.97
CA ALA A 218 -20.03 -21.54 -8.74
C ALA A 218 -19.44 -20.23 -8.21
N ALA A 219 -19.82 -19.09 -8.80
CA ALA A 219 -19.41 -17.77 -8.34
C ALA A 219 -19.81 -17.56 -6.87
N GLY A 220 -21.05 -17.87 -6.49
CA GLY A 220 -21.49 -17.78 -5.09
C GLY A 220 -20.62 -18.61 -4.14
N CYS A 221 -20.24 -19.82 -4.54
CA CYS A 221 -19.33 -20.68 -3.77
C CYS A 221 -17.92 -20.08 -3.67
N ILE A 222 -17.36 -19.55 -4.78
CA ILE A 222 -16.02 -18.95 -4.86
C ILE A 222 -15.93 -17.70 -3.97
N LEU A 223 -16.94 -16.83 -4.01
CA LEU A 223 -16.97 -15.60 -3.21
C LEU A 223 -17.01 -15.93 -1.71
N PHE A 224 -17.77 -16.96 -1.31
CA PHE A 224 -17.75 -17.44 0.07
C PHE A 224 -16.40 -18.06 0.44
N TYR A 225 -15.83 -18.89 -0.43
CA TYR A 225 -14.53 -19.55 -0.25
C TYR A 225 -13.42 -18.53 0.01
N PHE A 226 -13.40 -17.43 -0.74
CA PHE A 226 -12.50 -16.30 -0.51
C PHE A 226 -12.71 -15.66 0.87
N LEU A 227 -13.95 -15.26 1.20
CA LEU A 227 -14.29 -14.61 2.47
C LEU A 227 -14.01 -15.51 3.69
N LYS A 228 -13.97 -16.82 3.50
CA LYS A 228 -13.74 -17.81 4.56
C LYS A 228 -12.44 -18.58 4.40
N ARG A 229 -11.51 -18.07 3.58
CA ARG A 229 -10.12 -18.54 3.48
C ARG A 229 -10.02 -20.05 3.31
N GLY A 230 -10.64 -20.58 2.26
CA GLY A 230 -10.49 -22.00 1.91
C GLY A 230 -11.69 -22.89 2.22
N LEU A 231 -12.72 -22.34 2.89
CA LEU A 231 -13.88 -23.15 3.29
C LEU A 231 -14.93 -23.24 2.17
N HIS A 232 -15.25 -24.47 1.72
CA HIS A 232 -16.34 -24.68 0.77
C HIS A 232 -17.72 -24.45 1.42
N LEU A 233 -18.63 -23.79 0.70
CA LEU A 233 -19.93 -23.37 1.23
C LEU A 233 -20.84 -24.54 1.66
N PHE A 234 -20.72 -25.66 0.96
CA PHE A 234 -21.59 -26.83 1.14
C PHE A 234 -20.96 -28.00 1.89
N GLY A 235 -19.70 -27.96 2.34
CA GLY A 235 -19.14 -29.13 3.04
C GLY A 235 -17.65 -29.05 3.27
N LEU A 236 -17.08 -30.16 3.74
CA LEU A 236 -15.65 -30.36 3.99
C LEU A 236 -15.04 -31.51 3.17
N ASP A 237 -15.85 -32.22 2.39
CA ASP A 237 -15.43 -33.34 1.56
C ASP A 237 -16.42 -33.51 0.40
N ALA A 238 -16.02 -34.25 -0.62
CA ALA A 238 -16.82 -34.50 -1.81
C ALA A 238 -18.24 -35.04 -1.52
N LYS A 239 -18.35 -35.96 -0.56
CA LYS A 239 -19.62 -36.62 -0.23
C LYS A 239 -20.56 -35.67 0.50
N SER A 240 -20.05 -34.90 1.48
CA SER A 240 -20.83 -33.91 2.21
C SER A 240 -21.22 -32.73 1.33
N ILE A 241 -20.33 -32.27 0.46
CA ILE A 241 -20.63 -31.23 -0.53
C ILE A 241 -21.79 -31.68 -1.42
N LEU A 242 -21.68 -32.85 -2.05
CA LEU A 242 -22.71 -33.34 -2.97
C LEU A 242 -24.06 -33.47 -2.27
N ALA A 243 -24.10 -34.09 -1.09
CA ALA A 243 -25.33 -34.26 -0.32
C ALA A 243 -25.98 -32.91 0.04
N ASN A 244 -25.17 -31.92 0.46
CA ASN A 244 -25.67 -30.62 0.85
C ASN A 244 -26.11 -29.76 -0.35
N ILE A 245 -25.46 -29.90 -1.51
CA ILE A 245 -25.91 -29.30 -2.77
C ILE A 245 -27.27 -29.90 -3.16
N THR A 246 -27.45 -31.23 -3.10
CA THR A 246 -28.72 -31.93 -3.40
C THR A 246 -29.87 -31.42 -2.55
N ASN A 247 -29.60 -31.20 -1.27
CA ASN A 247 -30.60 -30.72 -0.33
C ASN A 247 -30.75 -29.18 -0.34
N ASN A 248 -30.03 -28.47 -1.22
CA ASN A 248 -29.98 -27.00 -1.25
C ASN A 248 -29.67 -26.40 0.13
N TYR A 249 -28.72 -27.02 0.84
CA TYR A 249 -28.38 -26.72 2.22
C TYR A 249 -26.93 -26.21 2.32
N PRO A 250 -26.69 -24.90 2.15
CA PRO A 250 -25.34 -24.33 2.26
C PRO A 250 -24.91 -24.28 3.73
N ILE A 251 -24.47 -25.42 4.26
CA ILE A 251 -24.22 -25.67 5.68
C ILE A 251 -23.27 -24.65 6.34
N ASN A 252 -22.31 -24.13 5.56
CA ASN A 252 -21.34 -23.16 6.05
C ASN A 252 -21.77 -21.70 5.88
N LEU A 253 -22.88 -21.40 5.20
CA LEU A 253 -23.35 -20.02 4.98
C LEU A 253 -23.52 -19.26 6.29
N LYS A 254 -23.97 -19.94 7.35
CA LYS A 254 -24.10 -19.40 8.71
C LYS A 254 -22.81 -18.82 9.31
N ARG A 255 -21.64 -19.20 8.77
CA ARG A 255 -20.33 -18.64 9.17
C ARG A 255 -20.11 -17.24 8.60
N LEU A 256 -20.95 -16.79 7.67
CA LEU A 256 -21.04 -15.43 7.21
C LEU A 256 -22.27 -14.78 7.88
N HIS A 257 -22.05 -13.76 8.72
CA HIS A 257 -23.14 -13.10 9.44
C HIS A 257 -24.17 -12.49 8.47
N GLU A 258 -25.46 -12.50 8.81
CA GLU A 258 -26.53 -12.03 7.91
C GLU A 258 -26.40 -10.55 7.53
N GLY A 259 -25.84 -9.74 8.43
CA GLY A 259 -25.53 -8.32 8.20
C GLY A 259 -24.28 -8.06 7.33
N HIS A 260 -23.56 -9.10 6.91
CA HIS A 260 -22.38 -8.93 6.06
C HIS A 260 -22.79 -8.46 4.65
N PHE A 261 -22.05 -7.52 4.06
CA PHE A 261 -22.42 -6.86 2.79
C PHE A 261 -22.65 -7.84 1.62
N ALA A 262 -21.94 -8.97 1.62
CA ALA A 262 -22.02 -10.01 0.60
C ALA A 262 -23.05 -11.13 0.89
N PHE A 263 -23.61 -11.19 2.10
CA PHE A 263 -24.44 -12.32 2.54
C PHE A 263 -25.64 -12.55 1.62
N GLN A 264 -26.40 -11.49 1.33
CA GLN A 264 -27.59 -11.57 0.48
C GLN A 264 -27.24 -11.92 -0.97
N SER A 265 -26.14 -11.38 -1.48
CA SER A 265 -25.65 -11.69 -2.83
C SER A 265 -25.31 -13.19 -2.94
N ILE A 266 -24.48 -13.70 -2.03
CA ILE A 266 -24.06 -15.11 -2.00
C ILE A 266 -25.28 -16.02 -1.86
N LYS A 267 -26.17 -15.73 -0.89
CA LYS A 267 -27.38 -16.52 -0.64
C LYS A 267 -28.28 -16.63 -1.88
N LYS A 268 -28.42 -15.55 -2.66
CA LYS A 268 -29.20 -15.55 -3.91
C LYS A 268 -28.52 -16.35 -5.02
N MET A 269 -27.19 -16.19 -5.17
CA MET A 269 -26.42 -16.89 -6.20
C MET A 269 -26.41 -18.42 -6.03
N VAL A 270 -26.42 -18.91 -4.78
CA VAL A 270 -26.41 -20.35 -4.49
C VAL A 270 -27.77 -20.96 -4.18
N GLY A 271 -28.83 -20.15 -4.24
CA GLY A 271 -30.21 -20.59 -4.01
C GLY A 271 -30.84 -21.20 -5.27
N LYS A 272 -32.07 -21.72 -5.15
CA LYS A 272 -32.81 -22.28 -6.30
C LYS A 272 -32.90 -21.25 -7.43
N PRO A 273 -32.53 -21.61 -8.67
CA PRO A 273 -32.56 -20.65 -9.76
C PRO A 273 -34.02 -20.35 -10.08
N LEU A 274 -34.35 -19.07 -10.22
CA LEU A 274 -35.45 -18.66 -11.09
C LEU A 274 -34.89 -18.68 -12.53
N ASN A 275 -35.74 -18.71 -13.57
CA ASN A 275 -35.40 -18.86 -15.01
C ASN A 275 -34.43 -17.79 -15.61
N ASN A 276 -33.59 -17.12 -14.81
CA ASN A 276 -32.70 -16.05 -15.23
C ASN A 276 -31.48 -15.89 -14.29
N GLY A 277 -30.58 -16.90 -14.22
CA GLY A 277 -29.40 -16.85 -13.34
C GLY A 277 -28.47 -15.66 -13.56
N THR A 278 -28.33 -15.18 -14.80
CA THR A 278 -27.57 -13.96 -15.14
C THR A 278 -28.02 -12.77 -14.28
N GLN A 279 -29.32 -12.68 -13.98
CA GLN A 279 -29.88 -11.60 -13.19
C GLN A 279 -29.29 -11.58 -11.77
N PHE A 280 -29.09 -12.73 -11.12
CA PHE A 280 -28.57 -12.77 -9.76
C PHE A 280 -27.11 -12.35 -9.70
N LEU A 281 -26.29 -12.80 -10.65
CA LEU A 281 -24.89 -12.42 -10.72
C LEU A 281 -24.74 -10.94 -11.07
N ARG A 282 -25.50 -10.43 -12.04
CA ARG A 282 -25.53 -9.01 -12.39
C ARG A 282 -25.96 -8.12 -11.22
N VAL A 283 -27.02 -8.51 -10.52
CA VAL A 283 -27.49 -7.79 -9.32
C VAL A 283 -26.44 -7.86 -8.21
N ALA A 284 -25.78 -9.00 -8.02
CA ALA A 284 -24.68 -9.12 -7.07
C ALA A 284 -23.50 -8.22 -7.45
N ALA A 285 -23.06 -8.24 -8.71
CA ALA A 285 -21.98 -7.40 -9.23
C ALA A 285 -22.32 -5.92 -9.05
N ALA A 286 -23.52 -5.49 -9.44
CA ALA A 286 -23.99 -4.12 -9.27
C ALA A 286 -24.07 -3.71 -7.80
N HIS A 287 -24.61 -4.56 -6.92
CA HIS A 287 -24.67 -4.30 -5.48
C HIS A 287 -23.27 -4.19 -4.88
N LEU A 288 -22.37 -5.13 -5.19
CA LEU A 288 -21.00 -5.12 -4.70
C LEU A 288 -20.23 -3.89 -5.21
N ARG A 289 -20.42 -3.49 -6.48
CA ARG A 289 -19.91 -2.23 -7.02
C ARG A 289 -20.48 -1.02 -6.27
N GLN A 290 -21.78 -1.00 -5.98
CA GLN A 290 -22.40 0.07 -5.20
C GLN A 290 -21.88 0.12 -3.77
N VAL A 291 -21.59 -1.03 -3.14
CA VAL A 291 -20.98 -1.09 -1.82
C VAL A 291 -19.55 -0.55 -1.87
N ALA A 292 -18.77 -0.94 -2.89
CA ALA A 292 -17.45 -0.36 -3.13
C ALA A 292 -17.54 1.16 -3.27
N LEU A 293 -18.45 1.63 -4.13
CA LEU A 293 -18.70 3.06 -4.35
C LEU A 293 -19.22 3.81 -3.13
N LYS A 294 -20.03 3.17 -2.27
CA LYS A 294 -20.52 3.79 -1.04
C LYS A 294 -19.42 3.86 0.01
N ASN A 295 -18.54 2.86 0.06
CA ASN A 295 -17.34 2.92 0.89
C ASN A 295 -16.42 4.05 0.40
N ASP A 296 -16.35 4.27 -0.91
CA ASP A 296 -15.60 5.39 -1.51
C ASP A 296 -16.30 6.74 -1.28
N LYS A 297 -17.63 6.84 -1.41
CA LYS A 297 -18.40 8.08 -1.18
C LYS A 297 -18.46 8.49 0.30
N ARG A 298 -18.43 7.55 1.25
CA ARG A 298 -18.26 7.85 2.68
C ARG A 298 -16.85 8.38 3.02
N CYS A 299 -15.89 8.27 2.09
CA CYS A 299 -14.57 8.92 2.16
C CYS A 299 -14.58 10.39 1.69
N GLY A 300 -15.76 10.99 1.44
CA GLY A 300 -15.96 12.45 1.51
C GLY A 300 -15.55 13.26 0.27
N LYS A 301 -16.55 13.56 -0.58
CA LYS A 301 -16.98 14.91 -1.04
C LYS A 301 -17.80 14.80 -2.33
N GLU A 302 -18.99 15.39 -2.32
CA GLU A 302 -19.68 15.83 -3.53
C GLU A 302 -18.78 16.86 -4.22
N GLY A 303 -18.24 16.51 -5.39
CA GLY A 303 -17.28 17.33 -6.14
C GLY A 303 -16.16 16.55 -6.82
N TYR A 304 -15.89 15.31 -6.39
CA TYR A 304 -15.07 14.39 -7.18
C TYR A 304 -15.92 13.79 -8.30
N ASN A 305 -15.55 14.08 -9.56
CA ASN A 305 -16.24 13.61 -10.75
C ASN A 305 -16.41 12.08 -10.72
N ALA A 306 -17.62 11.64 -10.43
CA ALA A 306 -18.03 10.23 -10.42
C ALA A 306 -18.07 9.61 -11.83
N SER A 307 -17.67 10.35 -12.87
CA SER A 307 -17.52 9.89 -14.26
C SER A 307 -16.20 9.18 -14.54
N ILE A 308 -15.25 9.15 -13.59
CA ILE A 308 -13.92 8.54 -13.80
C ILE A 308 -13.93 7.01 -13.56
N PHE A 309 -15.00 6.44 -12.98
CA PHE A 309 -14.96 5.05 -12.49
C PHE A 309 -15.76 4.01 -13.27
N TYR A 310 -16.65 4.40 -14.19
CA TYR A 310 -17.51 3.43 -14.88
C TYR A 310 -17.78 3.82 -16.33
N GLY A 311 -16.94 3.28 -17.23
CA GLY A 311 -17.24 3.00 -18.63
C GLY A 311 -17.88 4.11 -19.46
N CYS A 312 -17.08 5.04 -19.96
CA CYS A 312 -17.23 5.56 -21.32
C CYS A 312 -15.83 5.66 -21.94
N SER A 313 -15.76 5.44 -23.26
CA SER A 313 -14.56 5.32 -24.07
C SER A 313 -13.56 6.48 -23.91
N ASP A 314 -12.29 6.14 -24.09
CA ASP A 314 -11.12 7.00 -24.28
C ASP A 314 -10.51 7.71 -23.05
N GLN A 315 -9.38 7.14 -22.61
CA GLN A 315 -8.29 7.70 -21.77
C GLN A 315 -8.66 8.30 -20.38
N LEU A 316 -8.05 7.73 -19.31
CA LEU A 316 -7.50 8.37 -18.07
C LEU A 316 -7.82 7.62 -16.73
N TYR A 317 -6.75 7.04 -16.14
CA TYR A 317 -6.32 6.81 -14.73
C TYR A 317 -7.27 6.39 -13.56
N ASN A 318 -6.84 5.32 -12.86
CA ASN A 318 -7.42 4.62 -11.68
C ASN A 318 -7.37 5.41 -10.34
N CYS A 319 -8.39 5.25 -9.44
CA CYS A 319 -8.32 5.65 -8.03
C CYS A 319 -7.72 4.54 -7.16
N GLU A 320 -6.44 4.67 -6.84
CA GLU A 320 -5.80 4.04 -5.68
C GLU A 320 -5.55 5.12 -4.61
N HIS A 321 -5.33 4.74 -3.35
CA HIS A 321 -4.93 5.69 -2.29
C HIS A 321 -3.67 6.48 -2.72
N ILE A 322 -3.54 7.76 -2.35
CA ILE A 322 -2.50 8.68 -2.86
C ILE A 322 -1.07 8.14 -2.64
N GLN A 323 -0.89 7.35 -1.59
CA GLN A 323 0.35 6.64 -1.27
C GLN A 323 0.89 5.82 -2.47
N TYR A 324 0.04 5.19 -3.28
CA TYR A 324 0.49 4.41 -4.44
C TYR A 324 1.12 5.32 -5.50
N ALA A 325 0.48 6.44 -5.80
CA ALA A 325 1.01 7.44 -6.73
C ALA A 325 2.32 8.06 -6.22
N ILE A 326 2.45 8.26 -4.90
CA ILE A 326 3.69 8.71 -4.27
C ILE A 326 4.80 7.67 -4.41
N ARG A 327 4.53 6.39 -4.09
CA ARG A 327 5.55 5.32 -4.23
C ARG A 327 6.00 5.10 -5.67
N ALA A 328 5.07 5.26 -6.62
CA ALA A 328 5.38 5.17 -8.05
C ALA A 328 6.10 6.42 -8.60
N GLY A 329 6.21 7.50 -7.81
CA GLY A 329 6.80 8.76 -8.25
C GLY A 329 5.93 9.57 -9.22
N HIS A 330 4.63 9.26 -9.32
CA HIS A 330 3.68 10.01 -10.15
C HIS A 330 3.23 11.32 -9.50
N VAL A 331 3.22 11.36 -8.16
CA VAL A 331 2.83 12.53 -7.37
C VAL A 331 3.93 12.80 -6.34
N PRO A 332 4.45 14.04 -6.25
CA PRO A 332 5.44 14.37 -5.23
C PRO A 332 4.79 14.51 -3.85
N VAL A 333 5.57 14.26 -2.81
CA VAL A 333 5.20 14.49 -1.42
C VAL A 333 5.00 16.00 -1.19
N ARG A 334 3.83 16.33 -0.65
CA ARG A 334 3.46 17.66 -0.13
C ARG A 334 2.91 17.43 1.27
N GLY A 335 3.78 17.52 2.27
CA GLY A 335 3.46 17.03 3.60
C GLY A 335 3.74 18.00 4.73
N VAL A 336 3.28 17.58 5.91
CA VAL A 336 3.52 18.24 7.19
C VAL A 336 3.87 17.22 8.26
N ASN A 337 4.72 17.64 9.21
CA ASN A 337 5.02 16.83 10.39
C ASN A 337 3.90 16.96 11.43
N LEU A 338 3.59 15.87 12.12
CA LEU A 338 2.74 15.85 13.32
C LEU A 338 3.62 15.93 14.58
N GLY A 339 4.55 16.90 14.57
CA GLY A 339 5.53 17.11 15.63
C GLY A 339 4.90 17.51 16.95
N GLY A 340 5.47 17.04 18.06
CA GLY A 340 4.98 17.31 19.40
C GLY A 340 3.76 16.46 19.82
N TRP A 341 3.38 15.41 19.07
CA TRP A 341 2.22 14.55 19.38
C TRP A 341 2.58 13.21 20.05
N LEU A 342 3.07 12.23 19.28
CA LEU A 342 3.48 10.92 19.82
C LEU A 342 4.94 10.91 20.34
N VAL A 343 5.63 12.03 20.11
CA VAL A 343 6.83 12.45 20.84
C VAL A 343 6.59 13.91 21.23
N ALA A 344 6.34 14.15 22.51
CA ALA A 344 5.97 15.45 23.02
C ALA A 344 7.19 16.36 23.23
N GLU A 345 7.06 17.60 22.76
CA GLU A 345 8.10 18.63 22.89
C GLU A 345 7.53 19.90 23.49
N ASN A 346 8.12 20.34 24.61
CA ASN A 346 7.60 21.47 25.36
C ASN A 346 7.59 22.78 24.58
N TRP A 347 8.55 23.00 23.68
CA TRP A 347 8.61 24.25 22.91
C TRP A 347 7.52 24.35 21.81
N ILE A 348 6.92 23.22 21.41
CA ILE A 348 5.84 23.19 20.40
C ILE A 348 4.51 23.59 21.04
N ASN A 349 4.21 23.07 22.22
CA ASN A 349 2.97 23.38 22.94
C ASN A 349 3.25 23.60 24.44
N PRO A 350 3.92 24.71 24.83
CA PRO A 350 4.36 24.93 26.20
C PRO A 350 3.21 25.08 27.20
N LYS A 351 2.01 25.51 26.75
CA LYS A 351 0.82 25.61 27.63
C LYS A 351 -0.01 24.32 27.69
N ASP A 352 0.43 23.23 27.08
CA ASP A 352 -0.24 21.95 27.23
C ASP A 352 -0.32 21.55 28.71
N PRO A 353 -1.47 21.06 29.23
CA PRO A 353 -1.58 20.51 30.57
C PRO A 353 -0.53 19.45 30.92
N LEU A 354 0.04 18.78 29.91
CA LEU A 354 1.20 17.91 30.05
C LEU A 354 2.34 18.55 30.86
N TRP A 355 2.64 19.82 30.58
CA TRP A 355 3.80 20.52 31.12
C TRP A 355 3.55 21.28 32.43
N TYR A 356 2.32 21.26 32.95
CA TYR A 356 1.97 22.04 34.15
C TYR A 356 2.78 21.64 35.38
N GLY A 357 3.59 22.58 35.89
CA GLY A 357 4.47 22.37 37.04
C GLY A 357 5.70 21.50 36.75
N VAL A 358 5.99 21.19 35.48
CA VAL A 358 7.23 20.54 35.05
C VAL A 358 8.30 21.62 34.85
N PRO A 359 9.43 21.59 35.58
CA PRO A 359 10.49 22.57 35.42
C PRO A 359 11.12 22.52 34.02
N SER A 360 11.64 23.65 33.56
CA SER A 360 12.18 23.79 32.20
C SER A 360 13.37 22.86 31.90
N GLU A 361 14.20 22.61 32.92
CA GLU A 361 15.34 21.70 32.88
C GLU A 361 14.91 20.22 32.77
N VAL A 362 13.71 19.89 33.25
CA VAL A 362 13.12 18.56 33.12
C VAL A 362 12.47 18.41 31.75
N SER A 363 11.66 19.38 31.33
CA SER A 363 10.93 19.31 30.06
C SER A 363 11.87 19.29 28.83
N LYS A 364 13.04 19.93 28.93
CA LYS A 364 14.11 19.85 27.91
C LYS A 364 14.71 18.46 27.76
N GLY A 365 14.60 17.59 28.76
CA GLY A 365 15.04 16.19 28.69
C GLY A 365 14.09 15.25 27.95
N GLY A 366 12.93 15.74 27.50
CA GLY A 366 11.93 14.95 26.78
C GLY A 366 11.03 14.11 27.68
N GLU A 367 10.33 13.16 27.08
CA GLU A 367 9.28 12.37 27.75
C GLU A 367 9.79 11.55 28.94
N MET A 368 10.97 10.92 28.81
CA MET A 368 11.55 10.10 29.88
C MET A 368 11.78 10.91 31.16
N HIS A 369 12.35 12.11 31.03
CA HIS A 369 12.62 12.99 32.17
C HIS A 369 11.30 13.51 32.76
N THR A 370 10.34 13.81 31.90
CA THR A 370 9.01 14.29 32.28
C THR A 370 8.22 13.25 33.07
N ILE A 371 8.18 11.98 32.63
CA ILE A 371 7.52 10.91 33.40
C ILE A 371 8.26 10.61 34.70
N ARG A 372 9.60 10.57 34.69
CA ARG A 372 10.38 10.38 35.93
C ARG A 372 10.05 11.45 36.99
N TYR A 373 9.81 12.68 36.57
CA TYR A 373 9.42 13.78 37.46
C TYR A 373 7.96 13.71 37.91
N LEU A 374 7.03 13.45 36.99
CA LEU A 374 5.59 13.44 37.29
C LEU A 374 5.12 12.17 38.02
N GLY A 375 5.82 11.05 37.80
CA GLY A 375 5.35 9.70 38.13
C GLY A 375 4.22 9.23 37.22
N HIS A 376 4.00 7.91 37.13
CA HIS A 376 3.01 7.33 36.22
C HIS A 376 1.57 7.78 36.46
N GLU A 377 1.15 7.94 37.71
CA GLU A 377 -0.23 8.33 38.03
C GLU A 377 -0.64 9.66 37.35
N LYS A 378 0.24 10.67 37.42
CA LYS A 378 0.00 11.98 36.80
C LYS A 378 0.47 12.01 35.35
N GLY A 379 1.61 11.40 35.06
CA GLY A 379 2.23 11.37 33.75
C GLY A 379 1.34 10.69 32.71
N ASP A 380 0.90 9.47 32.97
CA ASP A 380 0.11 8.67 32.02
C ASP A 380 -1.22 9.36 31.68
N ALA A 381 -1.92 9.91 32.68
CA ALA A 381 -3.17 10.64 32.49
C ALA A 381 -3.00 11.93 31.66
N ARG A 382 -1.88 12.64 31.86
CA ARG A 382 -1.55 13.84 31.09
C ARG A 382 -1.19 13.53 29.64
N PHE A 383 -0.36 12.51 29.41
CA PHE A 383 -0.04 12.05 28.05
C PHE A 383 -1.28 11.56 27.31
N GLN A 384 -2.17 10.82 27.97
CA GLN A 384 -3.43 10.40 27.37
C GLN A 384 -4.32 11.61 26.99
N THR A 385 -4.39 12.63 27.84
CA THR A 385 -5.12 13.86 27.54
C THR A 385 -4.50 14.60 26.35
N HIS A 386 -3.17 14.72 26.32
CA HIS A 386 -2.42 15.31 25.21
C HIS A 386 -2.68 14.56 23.90
N TRP A 387 -2.53 13.23 23.86
CA TRP A 387 -2.78 12.44 22.65
C TRP A 387 -4.21 12.54 22.14
N ASN A 388 -5.21 12.66 23.04
CA ASN A 388 -6.62 12.81 22.69
C ASN A 388 -6.98 14.17 22.08
N THR A 389 -6.23 15.23 22.41
CA THR A 389 -6.64 16.62 22.16
C THR A 389 -5.69 17.39 21.27
N PHE A 390 -4.44 16.96 21.16
CA PHE A 390 -3.46 17.65 20.35
C PHE A 390 -3.71 17.37 18.86
N ILE A 391 -3.42 16.18 18.33
CA ILE A 391 -3.81 15.85 16.94
C ILE A 391 -5.09 15.04 16.93
N THR A 392 -6.05 15.49 16.11
CA THR A 392 -7.37 14.86 15.98
C THR A 392 -7.66 14.51 14.53
N GLU A 393 -8.75 13.76 14.30
CA GLU A 393 -9.23 13.46 12.94
C GLU A 393 -9.47 14.74 12.11
N GLU A 394 -9.97 15.81 12.73
CA GLU A 394 -10.21 17.09 12.05
C GLU A 394 -8.92 17.74 11.56
N ASP A 395 -7.80 17.53 12.26
CA ASP A 395 -6.50 18.00 11.77
C ASP A 395 -6.11 17.30 10.47
N ILE A 396 -6.31 15.98 10.38
CA ILE A 396 -6.05 15.21 9.14
C ILE A 396 -7.00 15.63 8.02
N ALA A 397 -8.27 15.87 8.33
CA ALA A 397 -9.24 16.41 7.38
C ALA A 397 -8.82 17.79 6.86
N THR A 398 -8.31 18.66 7.74
CA THR A 398 -7.84 20.01 7.39
C THR A 398 -6.58 19.96 6.54
N ILE A 399 -5.62 19.07 6.86
CA ILE A 399 -4.42 18.81 6.06
C ILE A 399 -4.81 18.43 4.63
N ALA A 400 -5.73 17.47 4.46
CA ALA A 400 -6.23 17.08 3.15
C ALA A 400 -6.94 18.24 2.41
N ARG A 401 -7.72 19.07 3.14
CA ARG A 401 -8.36 20.28 2.57
C ARG A 401 -7.35 21.32 2.09
N GLY A 402 -6.17 21.39 2.69
CA GLY A 402 -5.06 22.27 2.26
C GLY A 402 -4.26 21.71 1.07
N SER A 403 -4.79 20.71 0.35
CA SER A 403 -4.09 20.01 -0.75
C SER A 403 -2.75 19.38 -0.32
N LEU A 404 -2.58 19.07 0.96
CA LEU A 404 -1.44 18.30 1.45
C LEU A 404 -1.79 16.82 1.39
N ASN A 405 -0.84 15.99 0.95
CA ASN A 405 -1.06 14.59 0.64
C ASN A 405 -0.36 13.62 1.59
N THR A 406 0.51 14.12 2.48
CA THR A 406 1.34 13.28 3.35
C THR A 406 1.46 13.87 4.75
N VAL A 407 1.44 13.02 5.77
CA VAL A 407 1.85 13.38 7.13
C VAL A 407 3.05 12.54 7.56
N ARG A 408 4.05 13.18 8.18
CA ARG A 408 5.14 12.50 8.87
C ARG A 408 4.85 12.51 10.37
N VAL A 409 4.83 11.34 11.01
CA VAL A 409 4.49 11.22 12.44
C VAL A 409 5.71 10.73 13.24
N PRO A 410 6.32 11.59 14.07
CA PRO A 410 7.35 11.20 15.02
C PRO A 410 6.85 10.17 16.04
N ILE A 411 7.59 9.08 16.22
CA ILE A 411 7.35 8.10 17.29
C ILE A 411 8.65 7.81 18.06
N GLY A 412 8.51 7.45 19.34
CA GLY A 412 9.61 6.91 20.12
C GLY A 412 9.61 5.39 20.16
N TRP A 413 10.78 4.79 20.37
CA TRP A 413 10.98 3.33 20.43
C TRP A 413 10.07 2.64 21.47
N TRP A 414 9.67 3.36 22.52
CA TRP A 414 8.73 2.90 23.54
C TRP A 414 7.33 2.56 22.98
N ILE A 415 7.01 2.95 21.75
CA ILE A 415 5.77 2.57 21.05
C ILE A 415 5.55 1.05 21.00
N LEU A 416 6.63 0.26 21.03
CA LEU A 416 6.57 -1.21 21.05
C LEU A 416 5.84 -1.73 22.29
N GLY A 417 6.02 -1.08 23.44
CA GLY A 417 5.54 -1.59 24.74
C GLY A 417 6.29 -2.82 25.25
N TYR A 418 7.38 -3.22 24.59
CA TYR A 418 8.29 -4.29 24.99
C TYR A 418 9.70 -4.03 24.43
N ASP A 419 10.68 -4.79 24.93
CA ASP A 419 12.03 -4.80 24.39
C ASP A 419 12.65 -6.19 24.52
N ASN A 420 12.85 -6.87 23.39
CA ASN A 420 13.48 -8.19 23.34
C ASN A 420 15.02 -8.10 23.37
N HIS A 421 15.58 -6.88 23.28
CA HIS A 421 17.00 -6.58 23.26
C HIS A 421 17.36 -5.74 24.49
N ASP A 422 16.96 -6.21 25.67
CA ASP A 422 17.12 -5.49 26.93
C ASP A 422 17.99 -6.25 27.94
N PRO A 423 19.32 -6.16 27.85
CA PRO A 423 20.22 -6.63 28.90
C PRO A 423 20.36 -5.55 30.00
N PRO A 424 20.26 -5.83 31.33
CA PRO A 424 19.77 -6.97 32.11
C PRO A 424 18.27 -6.89 32.52
N ASN A 425 17.34 -6.84 31.56
CA ASN A 425 15.89 -6.72 31.75
C ASN A 425 15.49 -5.45 32.53
N ARG A 426 16.09 -4.30 32.18
CA ARG A 426 15.83 -2.99 32.81
C ARG A 426 14.41 -2.50 32.61
N LYS A 427 13.77 -2.93 31.52
CA LYS A 427 12.43 -2.54 31.05
C LYS A 427 12.29 -1.03 30.93
N GLU A 428 13.29 -0.36 30.35
CA GLU A 428 13.31 1.11 30.23
C GLU A 428 12.07 1.66 29.50
N TYR A 429 11.48 0.88 28.58
CA TYR A 429 10.22 1.22 27.89
C TYR A 429 9.06 1.48 28.86
N LYS A 430 9.08 0.87 30.06
CA LYS A 430 8.07 1.11 31.11
C LYS A 430 8.18 2.49 31.75
N THR A 431 9.27 3.22 31.52
CA THR A 431 9.41 4.60 32.02
C THR A 431 8.52 5.57 31.26
N PHE A 432 8.07 5.21 30.06
CA PHE A 432 7.23 6.06 29.23
C PHE A 432 5.75 5.79 29.48
N ALA A 433 4.90 6.78 29.18
CA ALA A 433 3.46 6.59 29.24
C ALA A 433 3.02 5.51 28.23
N PRO A 434 2.20 4.52 28.64
CA PRO A 434 1.69 3.50 27.73
C PRO A 434 0.52 4.02 26.89
N GLY A 435 0.31 3.44 25.71
CA GLY A 435 -0.92 3.64 24.91
C GLY A 435 -0.76 4.44 23.61
N GLY A 436 0.40 5.05 23.36
CA GLY A 436 0.66 5.80 22.11
C GLY A 436 0.35 5.02 20.82
N LEU A 437 0.56 3.70 20.81
CA LEU A 437 0.29 2.84 19.63
C LEU A 437 -1.18 2.89 19.18
N TYR A 438 -2.13 3.04 20.11
CA TYR A 438 -3.55 3.19 19.78
C TYR A 438 -3.81 4.42 18.90
N TYR A 439 -3.13 5.53 19.18
CA TYR A 439 -3.29 6.76 18.41
C TYR A 439 -2.61 6.68 17.05
N LEU A 440 -1.45 6.02 16.98
CA LEU A 440 -0.79 5.71 15.71
C LEU A 440 -1.68 4.83 14.82
N ASP A 441 -2.34 3.82 15.40
CA ASP A 441 -3.29 2.98 14.67
C ASP A 441 -4.47 3.77 14.11
N ARG A 442 -5.05 4.69 14.89
CA ARG A 442 -6.14 5.54 14.39
C ARG A 442 -5.69 6.46 13.27
N LEU A 443 -4.50 7.06 13.39
CA LEU A 443 -3.94 7.87 12.31
C LEU A 443 -3.81 7.04 11.03
N VAL A 444 -3.09 5.91 11.09
CA VAL A 444 -2.75 5.12 9.91
C VAL A 444 -3.99 4.42 9.37
N GLN A 445 -4.72 3.65 10.19
CA GLN A 445 -5.77 2.75 9.71
C GLN A 445 -7.14 3.42 9.53
N GLU A 446 -7.39 4.58 10.17
CA GLU A 446 -8.70 5.25 10.13
C GLU A 446 -8.62 6.61 9.44
N TRP A 447 -7.92 7.59 10.04
CA TRP A 447 -8.00 8.99 9.62
C TRP A 447 -7.34 9.20 8.26
N ALA A 448 -6.10 8.75 8.10
CA ALA A 448 -5.34 8.94 6.88
C ALA A 448 -5.96 8.17 5.70
N MET A 449 -6.48 6.96 5.95
CA MET A 449 -7.27 6.19 4.99
C MET A 449 -8.52 6.94 4.52
N LYS A 450 -9.27 7.54 5.45
CA LYS A 450 -10.52 8.24 5.16
C LYS A 450 -10.30 9.50 4.32
N TYR A 451 -9.22 10.24 4.57
CA TYR A 451 -8.95 11.52 3.91
C TYR A 451 -7.94 11.42 2.76
N ASN A 452 -7.56 10.21 2.36
CA ASN A 452 -6.60 9.95 1.29
C ASN A 452 -5.26 10.67 1.51
N VAL A 453 -4.71 10.53 2.72
CA VAL A 453 -3.43 11.12 3.14
C VAL A 453 -2.45 9.98 3.43
N ALA A 454 -1.23 10.06 2.90
CA ALA A 454 -0.20 9.08 3.14
C ALA A 454 0.50 9.33 4.50
N VAL A 455 0.90 8.28 5.21
CA VAL A 455 1.56 8.37 6.52
C VAL A 455 2.98 7.83 6.44
N LEU A 456 3.96 8.70 6.66
CA LEU A 456 5.36 8.33 6.89
C LEU A 456 5.60 8.29 8.40
N ILE A 457 5.86 7.11 8.97
CA ILE A 457 6.15 6.97 10.40
C ILE A 457 7.64 7.19 10.61
N ASP A 458 8.02 8.08 11.51
CA ASP A 458 9.43 8.43 11.73
C ASP A 458 9.91 7.95 13.11
N ILE A 459 10.95 7.12 13.14
CA ILE A 459 11.62 6.71 14.37
C ILE A 459 12.43 7.90 14.88
N HIS A 460 11.74 8.74 15.64
CA HIS A 460 12.22 10.04 16.09
C HIS A 460 13.12 9.93 17.33
N ALA A 461 12.82 8.95 18.20
CA ALA A 461 13.61 8.65 19.38
C ALA A 461 13.97 7.17 19.42
N ALA A 462 15.26 6.85 19.25
CA ALA A 462 15.77 5.50 19.37
C ALA A 462 16.22 5.19 20.82
N LYS A 463 16.24 3.91 21.19
CA LYS A 463 16.73 3.47 22.51
C LYS A 463 18.15 4.00 22.74
N GLY A 464 18.39 4.59 23.91
CA GLY A 464 19.67 5.20 24.26
C GLY A 464 19.94 6.57 23.62
N SER A 465 19.04 7.09 22.79
CA SER A 465 19.16 8.35 22.03
C SER A 465 20.34 8.43 21.05
N GLN A 466 20.00 8.86 19.83
CA GLN A 466 20.90 9.04 18.71
C GLN A 466 21.50 10.45 18.58
N ASN A 467 21.04 11.41 19.40
CA ASN A 467 21.50 12.81 19.31
C ASN A 467 21.55 13.56 20.66
N GLY A 468 21.08 12.97 21.76
CA GLY A 468 21.16 13.54 23.11
C GLY A 468 20.20 14.71 23.38
N LYS A 469 19.24 14.98 22.49
CA LYS A 469 18.30 16.11 22.59
C LYS A 469 16.92 15.67 23.08
N GLY A 470 16.12 16.60 23.61
CA GLY A 470 14.81 16.29 24.21
C GLY A 470 13.86 15.51 23.30
N HIS A 471 13.81 15.83 22.01
CA HIS A 471 13.02 15.10 21.00
C HIS A 471 13.46 13.65 20.74
N SER A 472 14.67 13.23 21.15
CA SER A 472 15.06 11.81 21.18
C SER A 472 15.02 11.18 22.57
N SER A 473 14.59 11.94 23.58
CA SER A 473 14.40 11.56 24.98
C SER A 473 15.53 10.70 25.58
N PRO A 474 16.75 11.26 25.71
CA PRO A 474 17.90 10.51 26.18
C PRO A 474 17.75 10.08 27.66
N PRO A 475 18.25 8.89 28.04
CA PRO A 475 18.23 8.45 29.43
C PRO A 475 18.93 9.40 30.41
N ASP A 476 20.03 9.99 29.96
CA ASP A 476 20.80 11.03 30.64
C ASP A 476 20.93 12.24 29.72
N SER A 477 20.73 13.44 30.26
CA SER A 477 20.74 14.67 29.46
C SER A 477 22.02 14.79 28.62
N GLU A 478 21.86 15.07 27.33
CA GLU A 478 22.96 15.28 26.36
C GLU A 478 23.88 14.07 26.14
N LYS A 479 23.51 12.87 26.61
CA LYS A 479 24.26 11.63 26.36
C LYS A 479 23.68 10.85 25.20
N LEU A 480 24.58 10.23 24.43
CA LEU A 480 24.26 9.46 23.23
C LEU A 480 24.73 8.02 23.43
N TYR A 481 23.79 7.10 23.65
CA TYR A 481 24.09 5.69 23.89
C TYR A 481 23.69 4.79 22.71
N TRP A 482 22.97 5.31 21.71
CA TRP A 482 22.43 4.49 20.62
C TRP A 482 23.50 3.66 19.89
N SER A 483 24.57 4.29 19.40
CA SER A 483 25.65 3.58 18.68
C SER A 483 26.72 2.94 19.60
N GLN A 484 26.63 3.19 20.92
CA GLN A 484 27.57 2.61 21.90
C GLN A 484 27.23 1.16 22.23
N TYR A 485 25.94 0.82 22.23
CA TYR A 485 25.42 -0.47 22.68
C TYR A 485 24.67 -1.17 21.54
N PRO A 486 25.10 -2.36 21.07
CA PRO A 486 24.45 -3.08 19.98
C PRO A 486 22.96 -3.34 20.20
N GLU A 487 22.55 -3.59 21.45
CA GLU A 487 21.17 -3.84 21.82
C GLU A 487 20.23 -2.64 21.54
N ASN A 488 20.74 -1.40 21.55
CA ASN A 488 19.98 -0.22 21.18
C ASN A 488 19.71 -0.18 19.67
N ILE A 489 20.70 -0.57 18.87
CA ILE A 489 20.57 -0.70 17.41
C ILE A 489 19.57 -1.82 17.08
N ASP A 490 19.70 -2.98 17.73
CA ASP A 490 18.80 -4.12 17.51
C ASP A 490 17.34 -3.79 17.88
N ASN A 491 17.12 -3.08 18.99
CA ASN A 491 15.80 -2.56 19.34
C ASN A 491 15.25 -1.62 18.25
N THR A 492 16.09 -0.73 17.71
CA THR A 492 15.66 0.20 16.64
C THR A 492 15.28 -0.54 15.35
N ILE A 493 15.98 -1.64 15.01
CA ILE A 493 15.61 -2.52 13.90
C ILE A 493 14.26 -3.19 14.17
N GLU A 494 14.02 -3.63 15.40
CA GLU A 494 12.78 -4.26 15.82
C GLU A 494 11.60 -3.28 15.73
N VAL A 495 11.78 -2.00 16.09
CA VAL A 495 10.76 -0.95 15.87
C VAL A 495 10.37 -0.86 14.39
N ALA A 496 11.34 -0.74 13.50
CA ALA A 496 11.09 -0.64 12.05
C ALA A 496 10.37 -1.90 11.52
N ARG A 497 10.84 -3.09 11.90
CA ARG A 497 10.23 -4.38 11.52
C ARG A 497 8.79 -4.48 12.03
N PHE A 498 8.54 -4.12 13.28
CA PHE A 498 7.22 -4.15 13.90
C PHE A 498 6.23 -3.25 13.15
N LEU A 499 6.59 -1.99 12.90
CA LEU A 499 5.75 -1.03 12.20
C LEU A 499 5.44 -1.49 10.77
N ALA A 500 6.45 -1.96 10.04
CA ALA A 500 6.27 -2.47 8.69
C ALA A 500 5.39 -3.73 8.63
N ALA A 501 5.55 -4.66 9.58
CA ALA A 501 4.69 -5.84 9.67
C ALA A 501 3.24 -5.46 10.01
N ARG A 502 3.07 -4.53 10.95
CA ARG A 502 1.75 -4.10 11.45
C ARG A 502 0.91 -3.44 10.37
N TYR A 503 1.50 -2.54 9.59
CA TYR A 503 0.78 -1.75 8.58
C TYR A 503 0.97 -2.25 7.14
N ARG A 504 1.47 -3.48 6.96
CA ARG A 504 1.76 -4.08 5.65
C ARG A 504 0.63 -3.97 4.63
N TYR A 505 -0.61 -4.11 5.11
CA TYR A 505 -1.79 -4.13 4.26
C TYR A 505 -2.65 -2.86 4.40
N THR A 506 -2.12 -1.80 5.01
CA THR A 506 -2.86 -0.54 5.18
C THR A 506 -2.44 0.45 4.08
N PRO A 507 -3.33 0.79 3.12
CA PRO A 507 -2.95 1.64 1.98
C PRO A 507 -2.43 3.04 2.32
N SER A 508 -2.84 3.62 3.44
CA SER A 508 -2.34 4.92 3.88
C SER A 508 -0.90 4.88 4.38
N PHE A 509 -0.38 3.70 4.75
CA PHE A 509 0.98 3.57 5.26
C PHE A 509 1.98 3.77 4.11
N LEU A 510 2.70 4.89 4.10
CA LEU A 510 3.69 5.22 3.09
C LEU A 510 5.00 4.47 3.32
N GLY A 511 5.50 4.50 4.56
CA GLY A 511 6.85 4.08 4.87
C GLY A 511 7.30 4.35 6.30
N VAL A 512 8.58 4.07 6.54
CA VAL A 512 9.26 4.30 7.81
C VAL A 512 10.52 5.16 7.60
N GLY A 513 10.61 6.29 8.29
CA GLY A 513 11.87 6.99 8.56
C GLY A 513 12.65 6.22 9.62
N LEU A 514 13.79 5.66 9.22
CA LEU A 514 14.50 4.66 10.02
C LEU A 514 15.19 5.26 11.25
N LEU A 515 15.70 6.48 11.15
CA LEU A 515 16.30 7.17 12.30
C LEU A 515 16.37 8.66 12.04
N HIS A 516 15.76 9.46 12.93
CA HIS A 516 15.78 10.91 12.86
C HIS A 516 17.08 11.53 13.39
N GLU A 517 17.68 12.43 12.62
CA GLU A 517 18.82 13.29 13.00
C GLU A 517 19.93 12.62 13.82
N PRO A 518 20.51 11.50 13.35
CA PRO A 518 21.70 10.95 14.00
C PRO A 518 22.82 12.01 14.01
N THR A 519 23.35 12.27 15.20
CA THR A 519 24.36 13.30 15.44
C THR A 519 25.49 12.69 16.25
N SER A 520 26.73 12.83 15.80
CA SER A 520 27.92 12.28 16.50
C SER A 520 27.87 10.77 16.77
N VAL A 521 27.13 10.02 15.95
CA VAL A 521 27.10 8.56 15.97
C VAL A 521 28.21 7.97 15.09
N ASP A 522 28.60 6.74 15.39
CA ASP A 522 29.51 5.97 14.52
C ASP A 522 28.83 5.70 13.15
N VAL A 523 29.38 6.31 12.09
CA VAL A 523 28.81 6.25 10.73
C VAL A 523 28.84 4.82 10.15
N VAL A 524 29.81 4.00 10.54
CA VAL A 524 29.90 2.60 10.07
C VAL A 524 28.75 1.80 10.66
N LYS A 525 28.51 1.95 11.97
CA LYS A 525 27.37 1.32 12.65
C LYS A 525 26.03 1.85 12.15
N LEU A 526 25.94 3.16 11.85
CA LEU A 526 24.73 3.77 11.30
C LEU A 526 24.36 3.16 9.94
N LYS A 527 25.35 2.99 9.05
CA LYS A 527 25.12 2.36 7.75
C LYS A 527 24.79 0.88 7.85
N ASP A 528 25.48 0.13 8.72
CA ASP A 528 25.15 -1.26 9.01
C ASP A 528 23.71 -1.40 9.52
N TYR A 529 23.31 -0.53 10.44
CA TYR A 529 21.94 -0.44 10.94
C TYR A 529 20.93 -0.26 9.80
N TYR A 530 21.13 0.69 8.89
CA TYR A 530 20.19 0.94 7.79
C TYR A 530 20.06 -0.27 6.84
N ILE A 531 21.17 -0.95 6.53
CA ILE A 531 21.14 -2.18 5.71
C ILE A 531 20.36 -3.27 6.44
N ARG A 532 20.63 -3.51 7.72
CA ARG A 532 19.95 -4.56 8.51
C ARG A 532 18.47 -4.25 8.72
N ALA A 533 18.11 -2.98 8.91
CA ALA A 533 16.73 -2.53 9.01
C ALA A 533 15.96 -2.73 7.69
N TYR A 534 16.60 -2.44 6.55
CA TYR A 534 16.04 -2.73 5.23
C TYR A 534 15.70 -4.21 5.09
N ASP A 535 16.66 -5.09 5.36
CA ASP A 535 16.45 -6.54 5.25
C ASP A 535 15.36 -7.03 6.21
N ALA A 536 15.34 -6.54 7.45
CA ALA A 536 14.33 -6.90 8.44
C ALA A 536 12.92 -6.48 8.00
N VAL A 537 12.77 -5.27 7.45
CA VAL A 537 11.49 -4.79 6.92
C VAL A 537 11.07 -5.58 5.70
N ARG A 538 11.95 -5.80 4.72
CA ARG A 538 11.62 -6.55 3.50
C ARG A 538 11.24 -8.00 3.81
N LYS A 539 11.84 -8.63 4.82
CA LYS A 539 11.44 -9.97 5.32
C LYS A 539 10.01 -10.04 5.87
N THR A 540 9.41 -8.92 6.26
CA THR A 540 7.97 -8.89 6.61
C THR A 540 7.05 -9.03 5.40
N GLY A 541 7.61 -8.94 4.18
CA GLY A 541 6.87 -8.90 2.91
C GLY A 541 6.29 -7.52 2.59
N ASN A 542 6.71 -6.48 3.31
CA ASN A 542 6.30 -5.09 3.06
C ASN A 542 7.30 -4.37 2.15
N ASP A 543 6.80 -3.81 1.05
CA ASP A 543 7.56 -3.00 0.09
C ASP A 543 7.35 -1.49 0.32
N CYS A 544 7.21 -1.08 1.59
CA CYS A 544 7.05 0.32 1.95
C CYS A 544 8.32 1.14 1.67
N ILE A 545 8.15 2.46 1.60
CA ILE A 545 9.29 3.37 1.54
C ILE A 545 10.08 3.28 2.83
N LEU A 546 11.40 3.18 2.73
CA LEU A 546 12.32 3.32 3.84
C LEU A 546 13.14 4.58 3.63
N VAL A 547 13.24 5.40 4.66
CA VAL A 547 13.95 6.69 4.59
C VAL A 547 15.12 6.67 5.57
N THR A 548 16.33 6.86 5.05
CA THR A 548 17.56 7.01 5.85
C THR A 548 17.90 8.47 6.05
N SER A 549 18.45 8.83 7.20
CA SER A 549 18.94 10.19 7.44
C SER A 549 20.47 10.17 7.47
N PRO A 550 21.15 10.92 6.57
CA PRO A 550 22.55 11.23 6.76
C PRO A 550 22.78 11.90 8.11
N ILE A 551 24.01 11.81 8.63
CA ILE A 551 24.39 12.57 9.82
C ILE A 551 24.07 14.05 9.57
N LEU A 552 23.52 14.74 10.58
CA LEU A 552 22.89 16.06 10.40
C LEU A 552 23.78 17.09 9.67
N TRP A 553 25.09 17.11 9.95
CA TRP A 553 26.04 18.02 9.29
C TRP A 553 26.60 17.50 7.95
N GLU A 554 26.26 16.28 7.53
CA GLU A 554 26.65 15.67 6.25
C GLU A 554 25.51 15.68 5.21
N GLN A 555 24.46 16.48 5.44
CA GLN A 555 23.33 16.62 4.53
C GLN A 555 23.65 17.57 3.35
N ASN A 556 24.70 17.22 2.61
CA ASN A 556 25.20 17.91 1.41
C ASN A 556 25.74 16.87 0.41
N ALA A 557 25.88 17.25 -0.86
CA ALA A 557 26.57 16.44 -1.86
C ALA A 557 28.10 16.37 -1.58
N GLY A 558 28.77 15.29 -2.01
CA GLY A 558 30.22 15.18 -1.94
C GLY A 558 30.83 15.06 -0.54
N THR A 559 30.06 14.67 0.47
CA THR A 559 30.56 14.44 1.83
C THR A 559 31.46 13.21 1.91
N SER A 560 32.37 13.17 2.89
CA SER A 560 33.33 12.07 3.10
C SER A 560 32.66 10.72 3.33
N SER A 561 31.45 10.73 3.85
CA SER A 561 30.66 9.52 4.07
C SER A 561 29.93 9.05 2.81
N HIS A 562 30.02 9.74 1.68
CA HIS A 562 29.51 9.32 0.37
C HIS A 562 28.03 8.84 0.39
N TRP A 563 27.15 9.59 1.05
CA TRP A 563 25.72 9.26 1.17
C TRP A 563 25.00 9.15 -0.17
N GLU A 564 25.47 9.87 -1.20
CA GLU A 564 24.93 9.82 -2.56
C GLU A 564 24.94 8.41 -3.16
N ASN A 565 25.95 7.61 -2.79
CA ASN A 565 26.15 6.25 -3.27
C ASN A 565 25.68 5.19 -2.27
N PHE A 566 25.10 5.58 -1.14
CA PHE A 566 24.66 4.65 -0.11
C PHE A 566 23.28 4.10 -0.45
N MET A 567 23.17 2.77 -0.43
CA MET A 567 21.97 1.99 -0.76
C MET A 567 21.36 2.34 -2.14
N PRO A 568 22.10 2.15 -3.25
CA PRO A 568 21.64 2.53 -4.58
C PRO A 568 20.62 1.55 -5.18
N SER A 569 19.82 2.06 -6.12
CA SER A 569 19.00 1.26 -7.04
C SER A 569 19.91 0.55 -8.07
N PRO A 570 19.57 -0.66 -8.57
CA PRO A 570 18.35 -1.44 -8.29
C PRO A 570 18.45 -2.35 -7.05
N THR A 571 19.60 -2.41 -6.38
CA THR A 571 19.80 -3.29 -5.22
C THR A 571 18.83 -3.00 -4.08
N TYR A 572 18.58 -1.71 -3.81
CA TYR A 572 17.62 -1.26 -2.81
C TYR A 572 16.45 -0.54 -3.50
N THR A 573 15.28 -1.15 -3.47
CA THR A 573 14.02 -0.54 -3.94
C THR A 573 13.33 0.25 -2.83
N ASN A 574 12.55 1.27 -3.21
CA ASN A 574 11.75 2.07 -2.29
C ASN A 574 12.58 2.63 -1.12
N MET A 575 13.75 3.19 -1.45
CA MET A 575 14.73 3.76 -0.52
C MET A 575 14.94 5.23 -0.81
N TRP A 576 14.77 6.09 0.21
CA TRP A 576 14.98 7.54 0.12
C TRP A 576 15.99 8.02 1.18
N HIS A 577 16.64 9.15 0.92
CA HIS A 577 17.39 9.93 1.92
C HIS A 577 16.56 11.11 2.42
N ASP A 578 16.73 11.48 3.68
CA ASP A 578 16.06 12.60 4.33
C ASP A 578 17.02 13.75 4.66
N TRP A 579 16.69 14.96 4.22
CA TRP A 579 17.38 16.20 4.60
C TRP A 579 16.49 17.13 5.42
N HIS A 580 17.13 17.79 6.37
CA HIS A 580 16.58 18.69 7.36
C HIS A 580 17.34 20.02 7.23
N LYS A 581 16.79 20.98 6.50
CA LYS A 581 17.46 22.25 6.19
C LYS A 581 16.71 23.42 6.80
N TYR A 582 17.39 24.10 7.73
CA TYR A 582 16.87 25.24 8.46
C TYR A 582 17.78 26.46 8.28
N LEU A 583 17.18 27.64 8.05
CA LEU A 583 17.88 28.93 8.03
C LEU A 583 17.87 29.60 9.41
N ILE A 584 18.17 28.80 10.45
CA ILE A 584 18.12 29.22 11.87
C ILE A 584 19.54 29.29 12.43
N TRP A 585 20.11 28.10 12.68
CA TRP A 585 21.38 27.95 13.37
C TRP A 585 22.55 28.24 12.43
N GLY A 586 23.40 29.19 12.81
CA GLY A 586 24.50 29.70 11.97
C GLY A 586 24.08 30.84 11.04
N PHE A 587 22.83 31.30 11.14
CA PHE A 587 22.27 32.41 10.36
C PHE A 587 21.70 33.51 11.27
N GLU A 588 22.08 33.53 12.55
CA GLU A 588 21.83 34.64 13.45
C GLU A 588 22.45 35.93 12.90
N ASP A 589 21.85 37.07 13.24
CA ASP A 589 22.23 38.42 12.80
C ASP A 589 22.11 38.69 11.29
N LYS A 590 21.64 37.73 10.49
CA LYS A 590 21.28 37.94 9.09
C LYS A 590 20.01 38.80 8.98
N THR A 591 19.86 39.49 7.85
CA THR A 591 18.66 40.29 7.58
C THR A 591 17.56 39.41 6.98
N ALA A 592 16.30 39.81 7.13
CA ALA A 592 15.17 39.14 6.48
C ALA A 592 15.37 38.99 4.95
N ASN A 593 15.91 40.03 4.30
CA ASN A 593 16.25 39.98 2.88
C ASN A 593 17.28 38.90 2.57
N TRP A 594 18.37 38.84 3.36
CA TRP A 594 19.41 37.83 3.16
C TRP A 594 18.88 36.40 3.30
N ILE A 595 18.01 36.18 4.30
CA ILE A 595 17.38 34.87 4.53
C ILE A 595 16.57 34.45 3.30
N MET A 596 15.70 35.33 2.79
CA MET A 596 14.83 35.03 1.65
C MET A 596 15.51 35.01 0.28
N THR A 597 16.74 35.54 0.16
CA THR A 597 17.54 35.50 -1.08
C THR A 597 18.71 34.53 -0.95
N GLU A 598 19.81 34.95 -0.33
CA GLU A 598 21.05 34.18 -0.27
C GLU A 598 20.89 32.88 0.54
N GLY A 599 20.15 32.92 1.64
CA GLY A 599 19.87 31.73 2.47
C GLY A 599 19.13 30.65 1.68
N VAL A 600 18.03 31.02 1.01
CA VAL A 600 17.29 30.10 0.13
C VAL A 600 18.17 29.58 -1.00
N ALA A 601 19.03 30.43 -1.58
CA ALA A 601 19.94 30.03 -2.66
C ALA A 601 20.98 28.99 -2.21
N LEU A 602 21.41 28.98 -0.94
CA LEU A 602 22.28 27.93 -0.39
C LEU A 602 21.59 26.57 -0.43
N ILE A 603 20.33 26.50 0.03
CA ILE A 603 19.54 25.26 0.00
C ILE A 603 19.33 24.81 -1.45
N ALA A 604 18.95 25.73 -2.35
CA ALA A 604 18.77 25.41 -3.76
C ALA A 604 20.05 24.87 -4.41
N ALA A 605 21.22 25.41 -4.06
CA ALA A 605 22.51 24.94 -4.54
C ALA A 605 22.84 23.53 -4.03
N ASP A 606 22.51 23.20 -2.79
CA ASP A 606 22.70 21.85 -2.24
C ASP A 606 21.79 20.84 -2.95
N ILE A 607 20.52 21.19 -3.16
CA ILE A 607 19.56 20.35 -3.91
C ILE A 607 20.06 20.07 -5.32
N ALA A 608 20.52 21.11 -6.03
CA ALA A 608 20.98 21.00 -7.40
C ALA A 608 22.25 20.15 -7.55
N LYS A 609 23.09 20.09 -6.51
CA LYS A 609 24.32 19.27 -6.50
C LYS A 609 24.05 17.81 -6.21
N TRP A 610 22.94 17.48 -5.54
CA TRP A 610 22.63 16.09 -5.18
C TRP A 610 22.29 15.26 -6.41
N THR A 611 23.12 14.27 -6.70
CA THR A 611 22.93 13.36 -7.85
C THR A 611 22.69 11.90 -7.45
N GLY A 612 22.65 11.64 -6.13
CA GLY A 612 22.54 10.31 -5.55
C GLY A 612 21.12 9.74 -5.50
N ALA A 613 20.92 8.80 -4.55
CA ALA A 613 19.65 8.16 -4.28
C ALA A 613 18.48 9.17 -4.06
N PRO A 614 17.23 8.77 -4.28
CA PRO A 614 16.08 9.67 -4.16
C PRO A 614 16.07 10.41 -2.82
N LEU A 615 15.80 11.71 -2.85
CA LEU A 615 15.94 12.61 -1.70
C LEU A 615 14.62 13.32 -1.41
N ILE A 616 14.21 13.30 -0.14
CA ILE A 616 13.10 14.09 0.40
C ILE A 616 13.65 15.18 1.34
N MET A 617 13.00 16.35 1.37
CA MET A 617 13.19 17.32 2.45
C MET A 617 12.16 17.01 3.55
N GLY A 618 12.49 16.16 4.52
CA GLY A 618 11.57 15.74 5.59
C GLY A 618 11.32 16.81 6.64
N GLU A 619 12.21 17.80 6.75
CA GLU A 619 12.04 18.94 7.64
C GLU A 619 12.63 20.25 7.10
N TRP A 620 11.83 21.31 7.25
CA TRP A 620 12.17 22.71 7.00
C TRP A 620 11.05 23.59 7.59
N SER A 621 11.28 24.90 7.71
CA SER A 621 10.25 25.85 8.18
C SER A 621 10.49 27.26 7.64
N LEU A 622 9.58 28.20 7.95
CA LEU A 622 9.76 29.64 7.67
C LEU A 622 10.34 30.40 8.85
N THR A 623 10.80 29.71 9.89
CA THR A 623 11.51 30.36 10.98
C THR A 623 12.94 30.71 10.56
N SER A 624 13.54 31.66 11.25
CA SER A 624 14.92 32.07 11.02
C SER A 624 15.64 32.32 12.35
N GLY A 625 16.96 32.48 12.29
CA GLY A 625 17.74 32.96 13.44
C GLY A 625 17.28 34.36 13.85
N SER A 626 17.64 34.79 15.07
CA SER A 626 17.35 36.15 15.51
C SER A 626 17.91 37.16 14.50
N LEU A 627 17.03 38.00 13.94
CA LEU A 627 17.41 38.94 12.89
C LEU A 627 18.26 40.09 13.44
N GLY A 628 19.20 40.56 12.64
CA GLY A 628 20.02 41.73 12.96
C GLY A 628 19.20 43.02 13.11
N SER A 629 19.78 44.03 13.78
CA SER A 629 19.10 45.30 14.10
C SER A 629 18.50 45.99 12.86
N GLY A 630 17.19 46.29 12.92
CA GLY A 630 16.48 47.06 11.89
C GLY A 630 15.84 46.24 10.75
N ALA A 631 15.91 44.91 10.80
CA ALA A 631 15.31 44.03 9.80
C ALA A 631 14.19 43.18 10.41
N THR A 632 12.97 43.33 9.90
CA THR A 632 11.82 42.51 10.31
C THR A 632 11.07 41.94 9.12
N PHE A 633 10.51 40.74 9.26
CA PHE A 633 9.53 40.26 8.28
C PHE A 633 8.23 41.07 8.40
N THR A 634 7.82 41.68 7.30
CA THR A 634 6.43 42.09 7.03
C THR A 634 5.67 40.93 6.40
N ASP A 635 4.33 40.96 6.40
CA ASP A 635 3.51 39.94 5.72
C ASP A 635 3.89 39.78 4.24
N VAL A 636 4.22 40.88 3.55
CA VAL A 636 4.64 40.87 2.14
C VAL A 636 5.96 40.13 1.98
N THR A 637 6.97 40.49 2.77
CA THR A 637 8.30 39.85 2.70
C THR A 637 8.26 38.40 3.18
N LEU A 638 7.38 38.09 4.13
CA LEU A 638 7.21 36.72 4.61
C LEU A 638 6.53 35.85 3.55
N LYS A 639 5.52 36.36 2.86
CA LYS A 639 4.91 35.66 1.72
C LYS A 639 5.89 35.50 0.55
N GLN A 640 6.77 36.47 0.33
CA GLN A 640 7.88 36.32 -0.64
C GLN A 640 8.85 35.22 -0.21
N TYR A 641 9.24 35.18 1.07
CA TYR A 641 10.08 34.12 1.61
C TYR A 641 9.43 32.74 1.47
N ALA A 642 8.13 32.62 1.81
CA ALA A 642 7.35 31.40 1.62
C ALA A 642 7.35 30.90 0.18
N ASN A 643 7.12 31.80 -0.79
CA ASN A 643 7.19 31.47 -2.21
C ASN A 643 8.58 30.99 -2.63
N ASN A 644 9.65 31.68 -2.20
CA ASN A 644 11.02 31.32 -2.53
C ASN A 644 11.39 29.93 -1.98
N MET A 645 11.00 29.66 -0.73
CA MET A 645 11.20 28.34 -0.10
C MET A 645 10.39 27.26 -0.80
N ILE A 646 9.09 27.43 -1.06
CA ILE A 646 8.27 26.43 -1.75
C ILE A 646 8.80 26.15 -3.16
N ASN A 647 9.19 27.18 -3.91
CA ASN A 647 9.80 26.99 -5.24
C ASN A 647 11.09 26.17 -5.16
N THR A 648 11.91 26.42 -4.15
CA THR A 648 13.14 25.66 -3.89
C THR A 648 12.83 24.20 -3.52
N MET A 649 11.88 23.98 -2.60
CA MET A 649 11.48 22.64 -2.17
C MET A 649 10.77 21.86 -3.28
N ASN A 650 10.06 22.53 -4.19
CA ASN A 650 9.41 21.89 -5.34
C ASN A 650 10.42 21.34 -6.35
N ALA A 651 11.70 21.73 -6.30
CA ALA A 651 12.77 21.12 -7.09
C ALA A 651 13.16 19.71 -6.58
N MET A 652 12.78 19.34 -5.36
CA MET A 652 12.99 17.98 -4.84
C MET A 652 12.13 16.98 -5.59
N LYS A 653 12.77 15.96 -6.18
CA LYS A 653 12.08 14.91 -6.95
C LYS A 653 11.03 14.16 -6.13
N ILE A 654 11.35 13.79 -4.88
CA ILE A 654 10.40 13.09 -4.01
C ILE A 654 9.41 14.09 -3.41
N GLY A 655 9.87 15.27 -3.00
CA GLY A 655 9.04 16.31 -2.43
C GLY A 655 9.53 16.77 -1.05
N TRP A 656 8.60 17.28 -0.24
CA TRP A 656 8.93 17.95 1.02
C TRP A 656 7.86 17.77 2.09
N ILE A 657 8.28 17.88 3.35
CA ILE A 657 7.43 17.81 4.53
C ILE A 657 7.84 18.95 5.47
N MET A 658 6.94 19.90 5.73
CA MET A 658 7.24 21.05 6.58
C MET A 658 7.18 20.66 8.07
N TRP A 659 8.11 21.15 8.89
CA TRP A 659 8.01 21.10 10.34
C TRP A 659 7.34 22.38 10.83
N THR A 660 6.13 22.34 11.39
CA THR A 660 5.21 21.24 11.76
C THR A 660 3.76 21.66 11.44
N TRP A 661 2.77 20.77 11.64
CA TRP A 661 1.37 21.08 11.38
C TRP A 661 0.85 22.22 12.26
N LYS A 662 1.11 22.16 13.58
CA LYS A 662 0.63 23.17 14.52
C LYS A 662 1.63 23.40 15.65
N GLN A 663 1.75 24.65 16.08
CA GLN A 663 2.63 25.10 17.14
C GLN A 663 2.00 26.31 17.83
N GLU A 664 2.18 26.45 19.14
CA GLU A 664 1.45 27.46 19.92
C GLU A 664 1.93 28.91 19.70
N VAL A 665 3.18 29.10 19.26
CA VAL A 665 3.78 30.44 19.10
C VAL A 665 3.31 31.13 17.80
N GLY A 666 2.73 30.40 16.86
CA GLY A 666 2.11 30.94 15.63
C GLY A 666 3.11 31.33 14.54
N ASN A 667 2.73 32.33 13.74
CA ASN A 667 3.50 32.81 12.58
C ASN A 667 4.86 33.41 12.98
N PRO A 668 5.80 33.54 12.01
CA PRO A 668 7.03 34.30 12.20
C PRO A 668 6.73 35.68 12.75
N ARG A 669 7.32 35.99 13.89
CA ARG A 669 7.34 37.29 14.52
C ARG A 669 8.30 38.20 13.75
N PRO A 670 8.18 39.53 13.90
CA PRO A 670 9.05 40.50 13.24
C PRO A 670 10.55 40.20 13.45
N ASP A 671 10.94 39.61 14.58
CA ASP A 671 12.33 39.24 14.90
C ASP A 671 12.84 37.95 14.21
N GLY A 672 12.05 37.37 13.31
CA GLY A 672 12.37 36.14 12.58
C GLY A 672 12.01 34.84 13.29
N GLN A 673 11.53 34.90 14.55
CA GLN A 673 11.21 33.71 15.34
C GLN A 673 9.74 33.28 15.16
N GLY A 674 9.45 31.98 15.11
CA GLY A 674 8.09 31.46 14.79
C GLY A 674 7.99 31.01 13.33
N GLY A 675 6.81 30.61 12.84
CA GLY A 675 6.67 30.02 11.49
C GLY A 675 6.92 28.54 11.41
N TRP A 676 6.71 27.89 12.55
CA TRP A 676 6.66 26.45 12.68
C TRP A 676 5.26 25.89 12.44
N SER A 677 4.20 26.71 12.41
CA SER A 677 2.82 26.24 12.33
C SER A 677 2.30 26.35 10.89
N MET A 678 2.32 25.26 10.13
CA MET A 678 1.73 25.23 8.77
C MET A 678 0.25 25.61 8.81
N LYS A 679 -0.48 25.20 9.84
CA LYS A 679 -1.90 25.53 10.03
C LYS A 679 -2.13 27.04 10.10
N ASP A 680 -1.30 27.77 10.86
CA ASP A 680 -1.42 29.24 10.96
C ASP A 680 -0.96 29.93 9.67
N LEU A 681 0.12 29.44 9.04
CA LEU A 681 0.63 29.98 7.79
C LEU A 681 -0.37 29.84 6.62
N ILE A 682 -1.13 28.74 6.57
CA ILE A 682 -2.22 28.59 5.59
C ILE A 682 -3.40 29.49 5.94
N ARG A 683 -3.84 29.50 7.21
CA ARG A 683 -4.96 30.35 7.68
C ARG A 683 -4.74 31.82 7.34
N ASP A 684 -3.50 32.28 7.53
CA ASP A 684 -3.15 33.69 7.34
C ASP A 684 -2.71 33.98 5.89
N CYS A 685 -2.94 33.04 4.96
CA CYS A 685 -2.63 33.15 3.53
C CYS A 685 -1.17 33.50 3.20
N ILE A 686 -0.24 33.18 4.10
CA ILE A 686 1.21 33.27 3.88
C ILE A 686 1.67 32.10 3.01
N MET A 687 1.20 30.89 3.32
CA MET A 687 1.41 29.68 2.52
C MET A 687 0.08 29.23 1.89
N ASP A 688 -0.22 29.82 0.73
CA ASP A 688 -1.43 29.49 -0.04
C ASP A 688 -1.29 28.11 -0.70
N PRO A 689 -2.27 27.19 -0.56
CA PRO A 689 -2.27 25.90 -1.25
C PRO A 689 -1.99 25.96 -2.76
N LYS A 690 -2.30 27.08 -3.42
CA LYS A 690 -1.96 27.33 -4.83
C LYS A 690 -0.45 27.28 -5.12
N MET A 691 0.39 27.45 -4.12
CA MET A 691 1.85 27.36 -4.25
C MET A 691 2.33 25.93 -4.53
N TRP A 692 1.55 24.91 -4.19
CA TRP A 692 1.88 23.50 -4.46
C TRP A 692 0.79 22.72 -5.22
N ASP A 693 -0.40 23.27 -5.32
CA ASP A 693 -1.52 22.75 -6.10
C ASP A 693 -2.26 23.90 -6.78
N SER A 694 -1.94 24.17 -8.05
CA SER A 694 -2.54 25.27 -8.82
C SER A 694 -4.05 25.13 -9.01
N SER A 695 -4.61 23.94 -8.81
CA SER A 695 -6.07 23.70 -8.88
C SER A 695 -6.80 24.07 -7.59
N SER A 696 -6.07 24.33 -6.51
CA SER A 696 -6.66 24.66 -5.23
C SER A 696 -7.40 26.00 -5.26
N THR A 697 -8.62 26.00 -4.74
CA THR A 697 -9.50 27.17 -4.67
C THR A 697 -9.58 27.75 -3.25
N LEU A 698 -8.87 27.17 -2.28
CA LEU A 698 -8.97 27.49 -0.86
C LEU A 698 -7.81 28.37 -0.39
N CYS A 699 -8.12 29.45 0.33
CA CYS A 699 -7.31 29.88 1.47
C CYS A 699 -8.14 29.54 2.72
N LEU A 700 -7.59 28.75 3.64
CA LEU A 700 -8.36 28.14 4.75
C LEU A 700 -8.82 29.16 5.80
#